data_AF-A0A1R3J6B5-F1
#
_entry.id   AF-A0A1R3J6B5-F1
#
_cell.length_a   1.000
_cell.length_b   1.000
_cell.length_c   1.000
_cell.angle_alpha   90.00
_cell.angle_beta   90.00
_cell.angle_gamma   90.00
#
_symmetry.space_group_name_H-M   'P 1'
#
loop_
_entity.id
_entity.type
_entity.pdbx_description
1 polymer ?
#
loop_
_entity_poly.entity_id
_entity_poly.type
_entity_poly.pdbx_seq_one_letter_code
_entity_poly.pdbx_strand_id
1 'polypeptide(L)'
;MSVDPSATMNYVDDEASSGSGDDVNLVDGHNKRQSMTPSGSGRRKRSRKATGDAIVDAMLEIAAASKMRASAIMKNEDRFSISKCIKVLDEMQDKSTGMDDLDLELDEMELVAAAAGYYYYNSITRQTRCNSSPSGSGFMNELLEGPDDQCREMLRMDKHVFHKLCNTLRHRGMLRDTAGVMIEEQLAIFLNIVGHNERNRVIQERFQHSGETISRHFNNVLKAIKSLSREFLQPPNMETPPEILNSNRFYPYFKLKKLTPSKVAPPMASRRLRAFKRWMKSQGFEWSDALEFTDCPEQGISVRALCDLKEGDVVAKIPKAACLTIKTSGAREMIESAGLDGSLGLAVALMYEKSLGQDSPWAGYLQLLPRQECLPLVWTLGEVDSLLCGTELHKTIKEDKAIIYEDWKENILPIVNSAPLIDPNYFSVEEYFAAKSLIASRSFEIDEYHGSGMVPLADLFNHKTGAEDVHFTSSHQQSDDDDDDDDDDAVSDNSDNNKLSTNCGLENKASDTTATVEENSFIPSDSDTSSAFGDDPMMLEMIMVRDVKSGVEVFNTYGLVGNAALLHRYGFTEPDNPFDIVNIDLELVLKWGCSLFSSRYCRARLALWRRLDYSGCISDDSEYFEISSEGEPQMELLTLLYIMLLPDDAYHKLDTSICTADKANGIIGMILSEKHDISWERSSEIGKDLLLTEKVCSALMALADTRESLYGSNSINDDMEAQKRCGIKERKLYHSLALRVSERRILEKLRTYATAGAKKF
;
A
#
# COMPACT_ATOMS: atom_id res chain seq x y z
N MET A 1 19.31 -3.81 -99.17
CA MET A 1 18.70 -3.93 -100.50
C MET A 1 17.25 -3.52 -100.37
N SER A 2 16.71 -2.61 -101.13
CA SER A 2 17.22 -1.56 -102.01
C SER A 2 15.94 -0.73 -102.28
N VAL A 3 15.99 0.60 -102.10
CA VAL A 3 15.98 1.54 -103.25
C VAL A 3 14.50 1.66 -103.71
N ASP A 4 13.87 2.81 -103.74
CA ASP A 4 14.36 4.16 -103.93
C ASP A 4 13.16 5.13 -103.85
N PRO A 5 13.27 6.41 -104.25
CA PRO A 5 12.85 7.48 -103.39
C PRO A 5 11.83 8.34 -104.13
N SER A 6 11.69 9.57 -103.64
CA SER A 6 11.37 10.75 -104.45
C SER A 6 9.92 10.82 -104.95
N ALA A 7 9.28 11.97 -105.00
CA ALA A 7 9.70 13.31 -104.66
C ALA A 7 8.41 14.16 -104.63
N THR A 8 8.35 15.04 -103.63
CA THR A 8 7.92 16.45 -103.70
C THR A 8 6.95 16.87 -104.82
N MET A 9 5.87 17.58 -104.46
CA MET A 9 5.94 19.04 -104.22
C MET A 9 4.61 19.60 -103.69
N ASN A 10 4.77 20.46 -102.69
CA ASN A 10 3.98 21.60 -102.16
C ASN A 10 2.66 21.96 -102.88
N TYR A 11 1.62 22.47 -102.20
CA TYR A 11 1.68 23.68 -101.37
C TYR A 11 0.37 23.92 -100.57
N VAL A 12 0.56 24.64 -99.45
CA VAL A 12 -0.38 25.49 -98.65
C VAL A 12 -1.28 24.81 -97.60
N ASP A 13 -1.05 25.26 -96.34
CA ASP A 13 -1.86 25.43 -95.10
C ASP A 13 -2.78 24.28 -94.65
N ASP A 14 -2.94 23.94 -93.37
CA ASP A 14 -3.19 24.76 -92.18
C ASP A 14 -2.97 23.94 -90.87
N GLU A 15 -2.82 24.69 -89.78
CA GLU A 15 -3.20 24.41 -88.38
C GLU A 15 -2.66 23.24 -87.49
N ALA A 16 -2.44 23.65 -86.23
CA ALA A 16 -2.66 22.96 -84.94
C ALA A 16 -1.51 22.24 -84.20
N SER A 17 -0.95 22.97 -83.22
CA SER A 17 -0.99 22.70 -81.76
C SER A 17 -0.28 21.49 -81.12
N SER A 18 0.83 21.76 -80.40
CA SER A 18 1.05 21.65 -78.93
C SER A 18 2.58 21.66 -78.68
N GLY A 19 3.26 22.61 -78.00
CA GLY A 19 3.07 23.17 -76.65
C GLY A 19 3.74 22.25 -75.61
N SER A 20 4.73 22.59 -74.78
CA SER A 20 5.31 23.86 -74.26
C SER A 20 6.51 23.46 -73.36
N GLY A 21 7.57 24.21 -73.06
CA GLY A 21 7.98 25.60 -73.31
C GLY A 21 9.07 25.98 -72.27
N ASP A 22 10.11 26.69 -72.72
CA ASP A 22 11.14 27.37 -71.92
C ASP A 22 10.62 28.73 -71.40
N ASP A 23 11.28 29.35 -70.41
CA ASP A 23 11.95 30.65 -70.63
C ASP A 23 12.78 31.19 -69.45
N VAL A 24 13.66 32.15 -69.79
CA VAL A 24 14.78 32.74 -69.04
C VAL A 24 14.58 34.27 -68.86
N ASN A 25 15.39 34.90 -67.98
CA ASN A 25 15.85 36.32 -67.90
C ASN A 25 15.19 37.24 -66.84
N LEU A 26 15.81 38.25 -66.17
CA LEU A 26 17.14 38.94 -66.17
C LEU A 26 17.22 39.92 -64.93
N VAL A 27 18.45 40.22 -64.45
CA VAL A 27 18.99 41.55 -63.96
C VAL A 27 18.94 42.05 -62.47
N ASP A 28 20.16 42.42 -62.01
CA ASP A 28 20.69 43.43 -61.05
C ASP A 28 20.69 43.35 -59.49
N GLY A 29 21.87 43.67 -58.92
CA GLY A 29 22.00 44.83 -58.02
C GLY A 29 22.28 44.65 -56.51
N HIS A 30 23.54 44.91 -56.11
CA HIS A 30 24.00 45.57 -54.86
C HIS A 30 24.12 44.87 -53.47
N ASN A 31 25.40 44.73 -53.05
CA ASN A 31 26.05 45.19 -51.80
C ASN A 31 25.70 44.66 -50.39
N LYS A 32 26.67 43.91 -49.83
CA LYS A 32 27.40 44.11 -48.55
C LYS A 32 26.72 44.92 -47.43
N ARG A 33 26.71 44.36 -46.21
CA ARG A 33 27.59 44.79 -45.09
C ARG A 33 27.56 43.87 -43.85
N GLN A 34 28.77 43.53 -43.40
CA GLN A 34 29.14 43.08 -42.06
C GLN A 34 29.26 44.27 -41.09
N SER A 35 29.46 43.92 -39.81
CA SER A 35 30.06 44.69 -38.69
C SER A 35 29.04 45.40 -37.79
N MET A 36 29.20 45.52 -36.48
CA MET A 36 30.37 45.32 -35.62
C MET A 36 29.93 45.28 -34.14
N THR A 37 30.75 44.64 -33.30
CA THR A 37 30.72 44.59 -31.83
C THR A 37 30.93 45.97 -31.18
N PRO A 38 30.72 46.16 -29.84
CA PRO A 38 31.87 45.97 -28.93
C PRO A 38 31.56 45.57 -27.46
N SER A 39 32.55 44.92 -26.82
CA SER A 39 32.96 45.03 -25.40
C SER A 39 31.97 44.63 -24.27
N GLY A 40 32.36 43.96 -23.19
CA GLY A 40 33.69 43.64 -22.67
C GLY A 40 33.62 42.83 -21.36
N SER A 41 34.77 42.23 -21.04
CA SER A 41 35.25 41.75 -19.72
C SER A 41 34.34 40.87 -18.84
N GLY A 42 34.58 39.55 -18.88
CA GLY A 42 34.19 38.62 -17.82
C GLY A 42 35.34 37.67 -17.47
N ARG A 43 36.17 38.04 -16.49
CA ARG A 43 37.21 37.16 -15.91
C ARG A 43 36.56 36.25 -14.85
N ARG A 44 36.85 34.95 -14.95
CA ARG A 44 36.67 33.84 -13.96
C ARG A 44 35.29 33.19 -13.80
N LYS A 45 35.11 32.02 -14.44
CA LYS A 45 34.37 30.86 -13.90
C LYS A 45 34.71 29.59 -14.69
N ARG A 46 35.92 29.04 -14.49
CA ARG A 46 36.32 27.72 -15.04
C ARG A 46 36.70 26.80 -13.87
N SER A 47 35.71 26.47 -13.03
CA SER A 47 35.86 25.52 -11.91
C SER A 47 34.50 25.05 -11.34
N ARG A 48 33.47 24.86 -12.19
CA ARG A 48 32.18 24.30 -11.75
C ARG A 48 31.63 23.17 -12.62
N LYS A 49 32.15 22.96 -13.83
CA LYS A 49 31.67 21.90 -14.72
C LYS A 49 32.33 20.54 -14.42
N ALA A 50 33.65 20.53 -14.21
CA ALA A 50 34.39 19.29 -13.89
C ALA A 50 34.04 18.69 -12.51
N THR A 51 33.60 19.50 -11.54
CA THR A 51 33.15 19.04 -10.23
C THR A 51 31.70 18.54 -10.25
N GLY A 52 30.86 19.08 -11.14
CA GLY A 52 29.49 18.60 -11.34
C GLY A 52 29.47 17.22 -12.00
N ASP A 53 30.30 17.04 -13.04
CA ASP A 53 30.40 15.76 -13.76
C ASP A 53 30.95 14.65 -12.83
N ALA A 54 31.93 14.95 -11.97
CA ALA A 54 32.45 13.99 -11.01
C ALA A 54 31.46 13.60 -9.90
N ILE A 55 30.55 14.51 -9.51
CA ILE A 55 29.49 14.21 -8.53
C ILE A 55 28.40 13.36 -9.19
N VAL A 56 28.05 13.64 -10.45
CA VAL A 56 27.08 12.86 -11.21
C VAL A 56 27.61 11.44 -11.49
N ASP A 57 28.89 11.30 -11.85
CA ASP A 57 29.53 9.99 -12.00
C ASP A 57 29.59 9.22 -10.68
N ALA A 58 29.90 9.89 -9.57
CA ALA A 58 29.86 9.26 -8.24
C ALA A 58 28.44 8.82 -7.84
N MET A 59 27.42 9.61 -8.15
CA MET A 59 26.02 9.25 -7.89
C MET A 59 25.55 8.10 -8.79
N LEU A 60 25.98 8.06 -10.05
CA LEU A 60 25.70 6.96 -10.98
C LEU A 60 26.40 5.67 -10.57
N GLU A 61 27.64 5.74 -10.09
CA GLU A 61 28.34 4.57 -9.55
C GLU A 61 27.72 4.07 -8.23
N ILE A 62 27.28 4.97 -7.35
CA ILE A 62 26.56 4.60 -6.12
C ILE A 62 25.21 3.97 -6.46
N ALA A 63 24.47 4.53 -7.43
CA ALA A 63 23.20 3.97 -7.88
C ALA A 63 23.38 2.61 -8.57
N ALA A 64 24.42 2.44 -9.39
CA ALA A 64 24.76 1.17 -10.02
C ALA A 64 25.19 0.13 -8.98
N ALA A 65 25.99 0.51 -7.98
CA ALA A 65 26.40 -0.37 -6.89
C ALA A 65 25.26 -0.70 -5.91
N SER A 66 24.28 0.20 -5.75
CA SER A 66 23.06 -0.04 -4.97
C SER A 66 22.07 -0.91 -5.74
N LYS A 67 21.96 -0.76 -7.07
CA LYS A 67 21.17 -1.65 -7.94
C LYS A 67 21.80 -3.04 -8.06
N MET A 68 23.13 -3.13 -8.13
CA MET A 68 23.85 -4.40 -8.08
C MET A 68 23.77 -5.06 -6.70
N ARG A 69 23.77 -4.29 -5.60
CA ARG A 69 23.52 -4.83 -4.26
C ARG A 69 22.07 -5.27 -4.07
N ALA A 70 21.09 -4.49 -4.51
CA ALA A 70 19.68 -4.86 -4.46
C ALA A 70 19.43 -6.11 -5.33
N SER A 71 19.98 -6.16 -6.54
CA SER A 71 19.87 -7.34 -7.43
C SER A 71 20.66 -8.56 -6.91
N ALA A 72 21.75 -8.35 -6.17
CA ALA A 72 22.49 -9.43 -5.50
C ALA A 72 21.82 -9.90 -4.20
N ILE A 73 21.13 -9.02 -3.47
CA ILE A 73 20.32 -9.35 -2.28
C ILE A 73 19.07 -10.12 -2.72
N MET A 74 18.34 -9.63 -3.73
CA MET A 74 17.21 -10.34 -4.33
C MET A 74 17.59 -11.69 -4.96
N LYS A 75 18.82 -11.84 -5.49
CA LYS A 75 19.30 -13.13 -6.02
C LYS A 75 19.90 -14.10 -4.99
N ASN A 76 20.19 -13.64 -3.76
CA ASN A 76 20.78 -14.47 -2.70
C ASN A 76 19.78 -14.90 -1.62
N GLU A 77 18.69 -14.15 -1.39
CA GLU A 77 17.67 -14.58 -0.42
C GLU A 77 16.94 -15.86 -0.85
N ASP A 78 16.83 -16.12 -2.15
CA ASP A 78 16.16 -17.33 -2.68
C ASP A 78 17.03 -18.60 -2.76
N ARG A 79 18.37 -18.46 -2.64
CA ARG A 79 19.30 -19.56 -2.94
C ARG A 79 19.92 -20.28 -1.74
N PHE A 80 20.06 -19.65 -0.57
CA PHE A 80 20.78 -20.26 0.56
C PHE A 80 20.13 -20.06 1.93
N SER A 81 18.82 -20.29 2.02
CA SER A 81 18.20 -20.55 3.33
C SER A 81 18.76 -21.84 3.91
N ILE A 82 19.23 -21.82 5.16
CA ILE A 82 19.70 -23.02 5.90
C ILE A 82 18.61 -24.11 5.86
N SER A 83 17.33 -23.72 5.90
CA SER A 83 16.19 -24.63 5.79
C SER A 83 16.09 -25.30 4.41
N LYS A 84 16.51 -24.61 3.34
CA LYS A 84 16.57 -25.15 1.97
C LYS A 84 17.80 -26.03 1.76
N CYS A 85 18.95 -25.67 2.35
CA CYS A 85 20.15 -26.53 2.36
C CYS A 85 19.93 -27.83 3.15
N ILE A 86 19.22 -27.78 4.28
CA ILE A 86 18.84 -28.98 5.06
C ILE A 86 17.87 -29.85 4.23
N LYS A 87 16.89 -29.25 3.54
CA LYS A 87 16.00 -29.97 2.63
C LYS A 87 16.73 -30.67 1.48
N VAL A 88 17.69 -29.99 0.86
CA VAL A 88 18.51 -30.54 -0.22
C VAL A 88 19.43 -31.66 0.29
N LEU A 89 19.99 -31.53 1.50
CA LEU A 89 20.81 -32.59 2.12
C LEU A 89 19.98 -33.83 2.52
N ASP A 90 18.73 -33.64 2.94
CA ASP A 90 17.79 -34.75 3.20
C ASP A 90 17.32 -35.41 1.89
N GLU A 91 17.17 -34.64 0.81
CA GLU A 91 16.82 -35.14 -0.53
C GLU A 91 17.97 -35.91 -1.20
N MET A 92 19.23 -35.61 -0.87
CA MET A 92 20.42 -36.31 -1.38
C MET A 92 20.69 -37.66 -0.69
N GLN A 93 20.08 -37.93 0.48
CA GLN A 93 20.27 -39.21 1.18
C GLN A 93 19.40 -40.35 0.64
N ASP A 94 18.48 -40.07 -0.30
CA ASP A 94 17.48 -41.03 -0.73
C ASP A 94 17.41 -41.14 -2.27
N LYS A 95 18.48 -41.69 -2.88
CA LYS A 95 18.41 -42.65 -4.00
C LYS A 95 19.79 -43.09 -4.49
N SER A 96 19.92 -44.41 -4.58
CA SER A 96 20.99 -45.14 -5.26
C SER A 96 21.08 -44.78 -6.74
N THR A 97 22.32 -44.48 -7.14
CA THR A 97 22.83 -43.97 -8.41
C THR A 97 22.59 -44.90 -9.61
N GLY A 98 22.29 -44.30 -10.78
CA GLY A 98 22.32 -44.92 -12.11
C GLY A 98 23.23 -44.13 -13.07
N MET A 99 24.39 -44.73 -13.32
CA MET A 99 25.63 -44.40 -14.06
C MET A 99 25.70 -43.51 -15.34
N ASP A 100 24.80 -42.56 -15.64
CA ASP A 100 24.93 -41.72 -16.88
C ASP A 100 25.15 -40.20 -16.64
N ASP A 101 25.55 -39.78 -15.44
CA ASP A 101 25.65 -38.35 -15.05
C ASP A 101 27.08 -37.75 -15.03
N LEU A 102 28.07 -38.33 -15.73
CA LEU A 102 29.47 -37.94 -15.53
C LEU A 102 29.94 -36.63 -16.22
N ASP A 103 29.13 -36.01 -17.07
CA ASP A 103 29.55 -34.79 -17.81
C ASP A 103 28.99 -33.48 -17.22
N LEU A 104 28.07 -33.55 -16.24
CA LEU A 104 27.48 -32.36 -15.59
C LEU A 104 28.09 -32.04 -14.21
N GLU A 105 28.85 -32.95 -13.60
CA GLU A 105 29.50 -32.73 -12.30
C GLU A 105 30.80 -31.92 -12.38
N LEU A 106 31.41 -31.75 -13.55
CA LEU A 106 32.70 -31.05 -13.70
C LEU A 106 32.58 -29.53 -13.55
N ASP A 107 31.50 -28.92 -14.06
CA ASP A 107 31.31 -27.46 -14.03
C ASP A 107 30.91 -26.94 -12.63
N GLU A 108 30.11 -27.72 -11.88
CA GLU A 108 29.74 -27.36 -10.50
C GLU A 108 30.93 -27.48 -9.55
N MET A 109 31.79 -28.49 -9.76
CA MET A 109 32.98 -28.70 -8.93
C MET A 109 34.06 -27.63 -9.19
N GLU A 110 34.16 -27.11 -10.42
CA GLU A 110 35.04 -25.98 -10.76
C GLU A 110 34.55 -24.66 -10.13
N LEU A 111 33.23 -24.44 -10.09
CA LEU A 111 32.63 -23.27 -9.47
C LEU A 111 32.79 -23.26 -7.93
N VAL A 112 32.64 -24.43 -7.30
CA VAL A 112 32.86 -24.61 -5.85
C VAL A 112 34.35 -24.47 -5.50
N ALA A 113 35.26 -25.00 -6.33
CA ALA A 113 36.69 -24.83 -6.17
C ALA A 113 37.13 -23.35 -6.35
N ALA A 114 36.54 -22.62 -7.29
CA ALA A 114 36.77 -21.20 -7.48
C ALA A 114 36.25 -20.37 -6.30
N ALA A 115 35.07 -20.71 -5.75
CA ALA A 115 34.51 -20.05 -4.57
C ALA A 115 35.33 -20.33 -3.30
N ALA A 116 35.78 -21.58 -3.11
CA ALA A 116 36.67 -21.97 -2.01
C ALA A 116 38.05 -21.30 -2.15
N GLY A 117 38.58 -21.22 -3.37
CA GLY A 117 39.81 -20.50 -3.70
C GLY A 117 39.71 -19.00 -3.44
N TYR A 118 38.57 -18.38 -3.76
CA TYR A 118 38.30 -16.97 -3.49
C TYR A 118 38.17 -16.68 -1.99
N TYR A 119 37.51 -17.56 -1.22
CA TYR A 119 37.45 -17.48 0.25
C TYR A 119 38.82 -17.70 0.91
N TYR A 120 39.59 -18.67 0.41
CA TYR A 120 40.95 -18.95 0.88
C TYR A 120 41.91 -17.80 0.57
N TYR A 121 41.82 -17.22 -0.63
CA TYR A 121 42.60 -16.05 -1.05
C TYR A 121 42.29 -14.81 -0.20
N ASN A 122 41.02 -14.57 0.13
CA ASN A 122 40.61 -13.46 1.00
C ASN A 122 40.95 -13.69 2.49
N SER A 123 41.10 -14.94 2.93
CA SER A 123 41.55 -15.24 4.29
C SER A 123 43.07 -15.11 4.47
N ILE A 124 43.86 -15.35 3.41
CA ILE A 124 45.33 -15.24 3.42
C ILE A 124 45.83 -13.80 3.15
N THR A 125 45.08 -13.00 2.39
CA THR A 125 45.45 -11.61 2.07
C THR A 125 45.09 -10.59 3.16
N ARG A 126 44.69 -11.03 4.36
CA ARG A 126 44.72 -10.16 5.55
C ARG A 126 46.17 -9.94 5.99
N GLN A 127 46.85 -9.02 5.30
CA GLN A 127 47.99 -8.34 5.89
C GLN A 127 47.50 -7.56 7.12
N THR A 128 48.02 -7.98 8.27
CA THR A 128 47.99 -7.26 9.52
C THR A 128 48.56 -5.86 9.34
N ARG A 129 47.69 -4.84 9.32
CA ARG A 129 48.12 -3.48 9.63
C ARG A 129 48.42 -3.40 11.13
N CYS A 130 49.70 -3.60 11.43
CA CYS A 130 50.48 -3.11 12.57
C CYS A 130 50.01 -1.72 13.08
N ASN A 131 50.27 -1.26 14.30
CA ASN A 131 50.92 -1.76 15.52
C ASN A 131 50.72 -0.64 16.57
N SER A 132 50.03 -0.91 17.68
CA SER A 132 50.30 -0.38 19.04
C SER A 132 49.12 -0.70 19.98
N SER A 133 49.35 -1.60 20.93
CA SER A 133 48.51 -2.19 22.01
C SER A 133 47.50 -1.28 22.76
N PRO A 134 46.53 -1.85 23.54
CA PRO A 134 46.47 -3.25 24.01
C PRO A 134 45.16 -4.01 23.68
N SER A 135 45.16 -5.33 23.96
CA SER A 135 44.01 -6.24 24.06
C SER A 135 42.81 -5.59 24.79
N GLY A 136 41.56 -6.08 24.64
CA GLY A 136 40.37 -5.53 25.32
C GLY A 136 40.54 -5.20 26.82
N SER A 137 41.42 -5.93 27.51
CA SER A 137 41.85 -5.66 28.90
C SER A 137 42.55 -4.29 29.09
N GLY A 138 43.19 -3.78 28.05
CA GLY A 138 43.93 -2.53 27.98
C GLY A 138 43.06 -1.29 28.05
N PHE A 139 41.92 -1.30 27.35
CA PHE A 139 40.94 -0.22 27.41
C PHE A 139 40.37 -0.08 28.83
N MET A 140 40.07 -1.21 29.49
CA MET A 140 39.60 -1.19 30.88
C MET A 140 40.69 -0.73 31.85
N ASN A 141 41.94 -1.11 31.65
CA ASN A 141 43.04 -0.61 32.49
C ASN A 141 43.26 0.89 32.28
N GLU A 142 43.23 1.40 31.05
CA GLU A 142 43.31 2.83 30.77
C GLU A 142 42.15 3.60 31.41
N LEU A 143 40.93 3.09 31.29
CA LEU A 143 39.73 3.70 31.87
C LEU A 143 39.77 3.70 33.41
N LEU A 144 40.25 2.63 34.04
CA LEU A 144 40.29 2.46 35.49
C LEU A 144 41.57 2.99 36.15
N GLU A 145 42.65 3.23 35.42
CA GLU A 145 43.88 3.86 35.92
C GLU A 145 43.99 5.33 35.53
N GLY A 146 43.20 5.78 34.54
CA GLY A 146 43.15 7.16 34.06
C GLY A 146 42.40 8.15 34.97
N PRO A 147 42.35 9.44 34.57
CA PRO A 147 41.71 10.52 35.33
C PRO A 147 40.20 10.28 35.55
N ASP A 148 39.67 10.72 36.70
CA ASP A 148 38.27 10.51 37.08
C ASP A 148 37.24 11.08 36.08
N ASP A 149 37.62 12.15 35.36
CA ASP A 149 36.80 12.81 34.35
C ASP A 149 36.48 11.86 33.17
N GLN A 150 37.46 11.05 32.76
CA GLN A 150 37.33 10.08 31.67
C GLN A 150 36.36 8.94 32.03
N CYS A 151 36.36 8.52 33.30
CA CYS A 151 35.37 7.57 33.82
C CYS A 151 33.95 8.14 33.77
N ARG A 152 33.76 9.41 34.18
CA ARG A 152 32.44 10.05 34.16
C ARG A 152 31.93 10.24 32.73
N GLU A 153 32.80 10.65 31.81
CA GLU A 153 32.43 10.79 30.40
C GLU A 153 32.05 9.44 29.79
N MET A 154 32.87 8.40 29.99
CA MET A 154 32.67 7.10 29.34
C MET A 154 31.61 6.21 30.01
N LEU A 155 31.48 6.25 31.34
CA LEU A 155 30.58 5.37 32.12
C LEU A 155 29.35 6.10 32.66
N ARG A 156 29.24 7.42 32.45
CA ARG A 156 28.16 8.30 32.96
C ARG A 156 28.03 8.31 34.49
N MET A 157 29.07 7.89 35.21
CA MET A 157 29.12 7.91 36.67
C MET A 157 30.56 8.07 37.17
N ASP A 158 30.71 8.59 38.38
CA ASP A 158 32.02 8.76 38.99
C ASP A 158 32.69 7.40 39.26
N LYS A 159 34.01 7.35 39.10
CA LYS A 159 34.83 6.12 39.24
C LYS A 159 34.58 5.36 40.54
N HIS A 160 34.49 6.09 41.66
CA HIS A 160 34.20 5.49 42.97
C HIS A 160 32.79 4.90 43.06
N VAL A 161 31.81 5.49 42.36
CA VAL A 161 30.42 4.98 42.27
C VAL A 161 30.37 3.72 41.42
N PHE A 162 31.11 3.72 40.30
CA PHE A 162 31.25 2.55 39.42
C PHE A 162 31.80 1.33 40.19
N HIS A 163 32.90 1.49 40.92
CA HIS A 163 33.45 0.40 41.75
C HIS A 163 32.48 -0.05 42.84
N LYS A 164 31.74 0.88 43.47
CA LYS A 164 30.73 0.54 44.47
C LYS A 164 29.59 -0.29 43.85
N LEU A 165 29.17 0.02 42.63
CA LEU A 165 28.16 -0.75 41.89
C LEU A 165 28.66 -2.14 41.51
N CYS A 166 29.87 -2.26 40.93
CA CYS A 166 30.53 -3.55 40.66
C CYS A 166 30.59 -4.42 41.92
N ASN A 167 31.04 -3.85 43.04
CA ASN A 167 31.10 -4.56 44.32
C ASN A 167 29.72 -4.96 44.83
N THR A 168 28.70 -4.11 44.69
CA THR A 168 27.33 -4.45 45.10
C THR A 168 26.78 -5.64 44.31
N LEU A 169 26.96 -5.63 42.98
CA LEU A 169 26.52 -6.71 42.09
C LEU A 169 27.29 -8.02 42.36
N ARG A 170 28.58 -7.91 42.70
CA ARG A 170 29.45 -9.03 43.08
C ARG A 170 29.05 -9.65 44.43
N HIS A 171 28.91 -8.85 45.49
CA HIS A 171 28.57 -9.35 46.84
C HIS A 171 27.16 -9.96 46.90
N ARG A 172 26.22 -9.43 46.11
CA ARG A 172 24.86 -9.98 46.00
C ARG A 172 24.77 -11.19 45.06
N GLY A 173 25.88 -11.62 44.47
CA GLY A 173 25.94 -12.77 43.55
C GLY A 173 25.16 -12.56 42.25
N MET A 174 24.85 -11.31 41.89
CA MET A 174 24.04 -10.95 40.72
C MET A 174 24.86 -10.97 39.42
N LEU A 175 26.17 -10.75 39.53
CA LEU A 175 27.15 -10.94 38.47
C LEU A 175 28.35 -11.71 39.00
N ARG A 176 29.03 -12.44 38.12
CA ARG A 176 30.26 -13.19 38.42
C ARG A 176 31.28 -12.94 37.32
N ASP A 177 32.55 -12.98 37.68
CA ASP A 177 33.63 -12.95 36.69
C ASP A 177 33.55 -14.22 35.82
N THR A 178 33.77 -14.06 34.53
CA THR A 178 33.78 -15.18 33.57
C THR A 178 35.19 -15.38 33.02
N ALA A 179 35.47 -16.54 32.41
CA ALA A 179 36.77 -16.81 31.79
C ALA A 179 36.99 -15.84 30.61
N GLY A 180 37.64 -14.69 30.89
CA GLY A 180 37.99 -13.67 29.91
C GLY A 180 37.29 -12.32 30.04
N VAL A 181 36.27 -12.16 30.91
CA VAL A 181 35.57 -10.86 31.12
C VAL A 181 35.20 -10.67 32.60
N MET A 182 35.82 -9.68 33.25
CA MET A 182 35.54 -9.31 34.66
C MET A 182 34.23 -8.54 34.79
N ILE A 183 33.61 -8.51 35.98
CA ILE A 183 32.36 -7.77 36.23
C ILE A 183 32.49 -6.29 35.87
N GLU A 184 33.65 -5.68 36.13
CA GLU A 184 33.95 -4.31 35.75
C GLU A 184 33.83 -4.12 34.23
N GLU A 185 34.39 -5.03 33.43
CA GLU A 185 34.30 -4.97 31.98
C GLU A 185 32.87 -5.25 31.47
N GLN A 186 32.17 -6.20 32.09
CA GLN A 186 30.76 -6.48 31.77
C GLN A 186 29.88 -5.24 32.01
N LEU A 187 30.06 -4.57 33.16
CA LEU A 187 29.31 -3.37 33.49
C LEU A 187 29.72 -2.18 32.59
N ALA A 188 31.00 -2.06 32.23
CA ALA A 188 31.48 -1.05 31.31
C ALA A 188 30.91 -1.23 29.89
N ILE A 189 30.82 -2.46 29.38
CA ILE A 189 30.15 -2.79 28.11
C ILE A 189 28.70 -2.30 28.14
N PHE A 190 27.96 -2.65 29.21
CA PHE A 190 26.57 -2.23 29.37
C PHE A 190 26.42 -0.70 29.41
N LEU A 191 27.24 -0.02 30.22
CA LEU A 191 27.19 1.43 30.37
C LEU A 191 27.64 2.17 29.12
N ASN A 192 28.56 1.63 28.33
CA ASN A 192 28.94 2.24 27.05
C ASN A 192 27.80 2.12 26.01
N ILE A 193 27.12 0.97 25.96
CA ILE A 193 25.96 0.79 25.07
C ILE A 193 24.82 1.73 25.48
N VAL A 194 24.42 1.71 26.75
CA VAL A 194 23.25 2.50 27.22
C VAL A 194 23.57 3.98 27.37
N GLY A 195 24.76 4.33 27.84
CA GLY A 195 25.16 5.71 28.14
C GLY A 195 25.57 6.54 26.92
N HIS A 196 25.88 5.89 25.80
CA HIS A 196 26.30 6.55 24.55
C HIS A 196 25.52 6.12 23.31
N ASN A 197 24.53 5.22 23.47
CA ASN A 197 23.75 4.65 22.38
C ASN A 197 24.62 3.98 21.30
N GLU A 198 25.67 3.27 21.75
CA GLU A 198 26.65 2.67 20.85
C GLU A 198 26.17 1.36 20.25
N ARG A 199 26.39 1.19 18.94
CA ARG A 199 26.01 -0.03 18.21
C ARG A 199 26.94 -1.18 18.60
N ASN A 200 26.40 -2.41 18.63
CA ASN A 200 27.13 -3.62 19.02
C ASN A 200 28.50 -3.73 18.30
N ARG A 201 28.58 -3.43 17.00
CA ARG A 201 29.84 -3.48 16.24
C ARG A 201 30.92 -2.52 16.75
N VAL A 202 30.56 -1.32 17.19
CA VAL A 202 31.51 -0.35 17.75
C VAL A 202 32.07 -0.84 19.10
N ILE A 203 31.22 -1.50 19.88
CA ILE A 203 31.60 -2.07 21.17
C ILE A 203 32.46 -3.34 21.02
N GLN A 204 32.21 -4.15 19.98
CA GLN A 204 33.09 -5.26 19.60
C GLN A 204 34.51 -4.77 19.28
N GLU A 205 34.62 -3.66 18.53
CA GLU A 205 35.91 -3.04 18.21
C GLU A 205 36.56 -2.40 19.44
N ARG A 206 35.79 -1.81 20.35
CA ARG A 206 36.33 -1.15 21.56
C ARG A 206 36.83 -2.14 22.61
N PHE A 207 36.05 -3.17 22.91
CA PHE A 207 36.36 -4.17 23.94
C PHE A 207 37.02 -5.44 23.38
N GLN A 208 37.16 -5.55 22.05
CA GLN A 208 37.83 -6.66 21.36
C GLN A 208 37.20 -8.04 21.66
N HIS A 209 35.87 -8.08 21.81
CA HIS A 209 35.08 -9.30 21.99
C HIS A 209 34.14 -9.53 20.81
N SER A 210 33.73 -10.79 20.60
CA SER A 210 32.71 -11.10 19.58
C SER A 210 31.36 -10.45 19.92
N GLY A 211 30.54 -10.17 18.91
CA GLY A 211 29.21 -9.60 19.11
C GLY A 211 28.29 -10.46 19.97
N GLU A 212 28.50 -11.77 19.95
CA GLU A 212 27.82 -12.73 20.81
C GLU A 212 28.20 -12.52 22.29
N THR A 213 29.49 -12.38 22.60
CA THR A 213 30.00 -12.10 23.96
C THR A 213 29.48 -10.75 24.46
N ILE A 214 29.52 -9.71 23.64
CA ILE A 214 28.96 -8.38 23.98
C ILE A 214 27.47 -8.49 24.31
N SER A 215 26.68 -9.15 23.46
CA SER A 215 25.24 -9.33 23.67
C SER A 215 24.94 -10.12 24.95
N ARG A 216 25.71 -11.18 25.21
CA ARG A 216 25.57 -12.02 26.41
C ARG A 216 25.78 -11.20 27.69
N HIS A 217 26.88 -10.45 27.78
CA HIS A 217 27.18 -9.65 28.97
C HIS A 217 26.23 -8.46 29.14
N PHE A 218 25.84 -7.80 28.06
CA PHE A 218 24.81 -6.76 28.10
C PHE A 218 23.51 -7.27 28.75
N ASN A 219 23.01 -8.42 28.29
CA ASN A 219 21.77 -9.00 28.81
C ASN A 219 21.91 -9.48 30.26
N ASN A 220 23.07 -10.00 30.66
CA ASN A 220 23.32 -10.40 32.04
C ASN A 220 23.33 -9.20 33.00
N VAL A 221 23.99 -8.10 32.61
CA VAL A 221 24.00 -6.86 33.40
C VAL A 221 22.61 -6.23 33.44
N LEU A 222 21.89 -6.19 32.32
CA LEU A 222 20.51 -5.68 32.26
C LEU A 222 19.59 -6.41 33.25
N LYS A 223 19.66 -7.75 33.28
CA LYS A 223 18.91 -8.57 34.24
C LYS A 223 19.28 -8.24 35.69
N ALA A 224 20.58 -8.08 35.97
CA ALA A 224 21.07 -7.73 37.30
C ALA A 224 20.57 -6.33 37.74
N ILE A 225 20.66 -5.32 36.87
CA ILE A 225 20.20 -3.95 37.17
C ILE A 225 18.66 -3.90 37.34
N LYS A 226 17.88 -4.60 36.51
CA LYS A 226 16.41 -4.69 36.64
C LYS A 226 15.97 -5.37 37.94
N SER A 227 16.75 -6.35 38.41
CA SER A 227 16.50 -6.99 39.70
C SER A 227 16.81 -6.03 40.86
N LEU A 228 17.93 -5.30 40.76
CA LEU A 228 18.33 -4.29 41.75
C LEU A 228 17.32 -3.14 41.82
N SER A 229 16.79 -2.68 40.68
CA SER A 229 15.89 -1.51 40.62
C SER A 229 14.59 -1.70 41.41
N ARG A 230 14.11 -2.92 41.59
CA ARG A 230 12.90 -3.23 42.39
C ARG A 230 13.05 -2.89 43.87
N GLU A 231 14.27 -2.84 44.40
CA GLU A 231 14.52 -2.47 45.79
C GLU A 231 14.74 -0.96 45.97
N PHE A 232 15.25 -0.27 44.95
CA PHE A 232 15.62 1.15 45.04
C PHE A 232 14.59 2.10 44.43
N LEU A 233 13.68 1.62 43.58
CA LEU A 233 12.63 2.40 42.96
C LEU A 233 11.27 1.96 43.53
N GLN A 234 10.71 2.76 44.45
CA GLN A 234 9.33 2.59 44.92
C GLN A 234 8.40 3.55 44.17
N PRO A 235 7.23 3.09 43.69
CA PRO A 235 6.18 3.98 43.23
C PRO A 235 5.61 4.79 44.42
N PRO A 236 5.24 6.07 44.24
CA PRO A 236 4.70 6.89 45.32
C PRO A 236 3.34 6.37 45.80
N ASN A 237 3.08 6.53 47.11
CA ASN A 237 1.87 6.06 47.78
C ASN A 237 0.64 6.87 47.30
N MET A 238 -0.49 6.21 47.03
CA MET A 238 -1.68 6.83 46.39
C MET A 238 -2.55 7.72 47.30
N GLU A 239 -2.09 8.06 48.51
CA GLU A 239 -2.82 8.92 49.43
C GLU A 239 -2.38 10.37 49.26
N THR A 240 -3.36 11.28 49.07
CA THR A 240 -3.09 12.72 48.94
C THR A 240 -2.63 13.29 50.29
N PRO A 241 -1.42 13.86 50.38
CA PRO A 241 -0.88 14.40 51.64
C PRO A 241 -1.78 15.47 52.27
N PRO A 242 -1.84 15.56 53.61
CA PRO A 242 -2.72 16.48 54.34
C PRO A 242 -2.47 17.97 54.04
N GLU A 243 -1.26 18.32 53.61
CA GLU A 243 -0.87 19.67 53.19
C GLU A 243 -1.58 20.11 51.90
N ILE A 244 -1.96 19.16 51.04
CA ILE A 244 -2.70 19.39 49.80
C ILE A 244 -4.21 19.41 50.06
N LEU A 245 -4.71 18.54 50.94
CA LEU A 245 -6.12 18.49 51.37
C LEU A 245 -6.62 19.82 51.94
N ASN A 246 -5.77 20.53 52.69
CA ASN A 246 -6.12 21.78 53.36
C ASN A 246 -5.79 23.03 52.53
N SER A 247 -5.23 22.87 51.32
CA SER A 247 -4.88 23.99 50.45
C SER A 247 -6.00 24.31 49.46
N ASN A 248 -6.64 25.46 49.61
CA ASN A 248 -7.63 25.95 48.64
C ASN A 248 -7.07 26.16 47.23
N ARG A 249 -5.75 26.30 47.08
CA ARG A 249 -5.08 26.47 45.78
C ARG A 249 -4.86 25.14 45.06
N PHE A 250 -4.54 24.08 45.78
CA PHE A 250 -4.13 22.80 45.19
C PHE A 250 -5.22 21.74 45.24
N TYR A 251 -6.05 21.72 46.29
CA TYR A 251 -7.12 20.74 46.47
C TYR A 251 -8.13 20.63 45.29
N PRO A 252 -8.50 21.71 44.55
CA PRO A 252 -9.43 21.60 43.43
C PRO A 252 -8.97 20.67 42.31
N TYR A 253 -7.66 20.57 42.06
CA TYR A 253 -7.08 19.71 41.02
C TYR A 253 -7.14 18.22 41.38
N PHE A 254 -7.30 17.89 42.66
CA PHE A 254 -7.41 16.51 43.17
C PHE A 254 -8.87 16.08 43.41
N LYS A 255 -9.85 16.94 43.09
CA LYS A 255 -11.28 16.75 43.39
C LYS A 255 -12.14 16.22 42.23
N LEU A 256 -11.54 15.91 41.07
CA LEU A 256 -12.28 15.47 39.87
C LEU A 256 -12.74 13.99 39.92
N LYS A 257 -13.42 13.59 40.99
CA LYS A 257 -14.33 12.43 41.03
C LYS A 257 -15.43 12.71 42.05
N LYS A 258 -16.45 13.47 41.65
CA LYS A 258 -17.86 13.45 42.12
C LYS A 258 -18.56 14.75 41.70
N LEU A 259 -19.17 14.75 40.52
CA LEU A 259 -20.23 15.69 40.16
C LEU A 259 -21.57 15.03 40.47
N THR A 260 -22.36 15.64 41.34
CA THR A 260 -23.75 15.27 41.61
C THR A 260 -24.66 15.83 40.50
N PRO A 261 -25.76 15.13 40.13
CA PRO A 261 -26.62 15.55 39.02
C PRO A 261 -27.72 16.49 39.51
N SER A 262 -27.89 17.62 38.84
CA SER A 262 -29.13 18.40 38.90
C SER A 262 -29.27 19.24 37.62
N LYS A 263 -30.46 19.13 37.03
CA LYS A 263 -30.90 19.53 35.67
C LYS A 263 -30.42 18.58 34.58
N VAL A 264 -31.39 17.85 34.02
CA VAL A 264 -31.27 16.85 32.95
C VAL A 264 -30.27 17.36 31.91
N ALA A 265 -29.06 16.80 31.95
CA ALA A 265 -28.09 17.01 30.92
C ALA A 265 -28.63 16.29 29.67
N PRO A 266 -28.69 16.95 28.50
CA PRO A 266 -28.98 16.26 27.25
C PRO A 266 -28.02 15.08 27.06
N PRO A 267 -28.43 14.00 26.39
CA PRO A 267 -27.62 12.79 26.26
C PRO A 267 -26.22 13.13 25.73
N MET A 268 -25.22 12.41 26.22
CA MET A 268 -23.80 12.66 25.94
C MET A 268 -23.51 12.70 24.43
N ALA A 269 -24.25 11.90 23.65
CA ALA A 269 -24.30 11.91 22.18
C ALA A 269 -24.61 13.31 21.59
N SER A 270 -25.67 13.97 22.07
CA SER A 270 -26.01 15.33 21.65
C SER A 270 -24.96 16.37 22.07
N ARG A 271 -24.12 16.09 23.07
CA ARG A 271 -23.06 17.03 23.49
C ARG A 271 -21.89 17.01 22.50
N ARG A 272 -21.43 15.85 22.05
CA ARG A 272 -20.31 15.76 21.09
C ARG A 272 -20.69 16.28 19.71
N LEU A 273 -21.89 15.96 19.20
CA LEU A 273 -22.38 16.52 17.92
C LEU A 273 -22.51 18.04 17.96
N ARG A 274 -23.00 18.63 19.07
CA ARG A 274 -23.06 20.10 19.19
C ARG A 274 -21.68 20.75 19.27
N ALA A 275 -20.72 20.08 19.88
CA ALA A 275 -19.35 20.57 19.89
C ALA A 275 -18.72 20.47 18.49
N PHE A 276 -18.98 19.39 17.75
CA PHE A 276 -18.60 19.24 16.35
C PHE A 276 -19.21 20.32 15.45
N LYS A 277 -20.52 20.56 15.51
CA LYS A 277 -21.17 21.64 14.73
C LYS A 277 -20.57 23.03 15.02
N ARG A 278 -20.24 23.33 16.29
CA ARG A 278 -19.56 24.59 16.65
C ARG A 278 -18.15 24.66 16.08
N TRP A 279 -17.44 23.55 16.13
CA TRP A 279 -16.09 23.42 15.57
C TRP A 279 -16.10 23.60 14.05
N MET A 280 -16.98 22.90 13.32
CA MET A 280 -17.15 23.07 11.87
C MET A 280 -17.38 24.54 11.50
N LYS A 281 -18.29 25.23 12.21
CA LYS A 281 -18.55 26.66 11.99
C LYS A 281 -17.30 27.53 12.22
N SER A 282 -16.45 27.17 13.19
CA SER A 282 -15.20 27.90 13.43
C SER A 282 -14.10 27.62 12.40
N GLN A 283 -14.19 26.51 11.68
CA GLN A 283 -13.25 26.10 10.64
C GLN A 283 -13.69 26.53 9.24
N GLY A 284 -14.84 27.19 9.09
CA GLY A 284 -15.33 27.68 7.79
C GLY A 284 -16.08 26.64 6.96
N PHE A 285 -16.60 25.58 7.58
CA PHE A 285 -17.47 24.63 6.87
C PHE A 285 -18.80 25.30 6.50
N GLU A 286 -19.29 24.97 5.31
CA GLU A 286 -20.64 25.26 4.87
C GLU A 286 -21.38 23.94 4.72
N TRP A 287 -22.56 23.81 5.31
CA TRP A 287 -23.39 22.62 5.13
C TRP A 287 -24.86 23.00 5.15
N SER A 288 -25.67 22.23 4.44
CA SER A 288 -27.10 22.48 4.29
C SER A 288 -27.84 22.21 5.60
N ASP A 289 -28.75 23.12 5.97
CA ASP A 289 -29.70 22.93 7.06
C ASP A 289 -30.71 21.79 6.76
N ALA A 290 -30.71 21.26 5.52
CA ALA A 290 -31.44 20.06 5.14
C ALA A 290 -30.83 18.77 5.72
N LEU A 291 -29.63 18.80 6.32
CA LEU A 291 -28.99 17.63 6.90
C LEU A 291 -29.15 17.58 8.43
N GLU A 292 -29.66 16.45 8.92
CA GLU A 292 -29.68 16.10 10.33
C GLU A 292 -28.61 15.05 10.65
N PHE A 293 -27.72 15.38 11.60
CA PHE A 293 -26.78 14.41 12.18
C PHE A 293 -27.39 13.80 13.42
N THR A 294 -27.54 12.47 13.41
CA THR A 294 -27.96 11.71 14.58
C THR A 294 -26.83 10.83 15.07
N ASP A 295 -26.74 10.67 16.38
CA ASP A 295 -25.69 9.90 17.04
C ASP A 295 -26.33 8.86 17.94
N CYS A 296 -26.30 7.62 17.45
CA CYS A 296 -26.88 6.45 18.08
C CYS A 296 -25.76 5.60 18.69
N PRO A 297 -25.77 5.33 20.01
CA PRO A 297 -24.73 4.52 20.66
C PRO A 297 -24.52 3.13 20.03
N GLU A 298 -25.56 2.53 19.43
CA GLU A 298 -25.48 1.20 18.82
C GLU A 298 -25.12 1.21 17.32
N GLN A 299 -25.46 2.28 16.60
CA GLN A 299 -25.40 2.36 15.13
C GLN A 299 -24.33 3.36 14.63
N GLY A 300 -23.74 4.15 15.53
CA GLY A 300 -22.83 5.22 15.16
C GLY A 300 -23.57 6.49 14.74
N ILE A 301 -22.90 7.31 13.93
CA ILE A 301 -23.45 8.54 13.40
C ILE A 301 -24.16 8.22 12.08
N SER A 302 -25.30 8.85 11.83
CA SER A 302 -25.97 8.83 10.53
C SER A 302 -26.41 10.23 10.11
N VAL A 303 -26.46 10.46 8.81
CA VAL A 303 -26.86 11.73 8.19
C VAL A 303 -28.20 11.53 7.48
N ARG A 304 -29.22 12.31 7.86
CA ARG A 304 -30.58 12.19 7.31
C ARG A 304 -31.03 13.47 6.64
N ALA A 305 -31.84 13.34 5.60
CA ALA A 305 -32.48 14.45 4.93
C ALA A 305 -33.69 14.96 5.74
N LEU A 306 -33.77 16.27 5.99
CA LEU A 306 -34.90 16.95 6.64
C LEU A 306 -35.93 17.47 5.65
N CYS A 307 -35.58 17.52 4.37
CA CYS A 307 -36.46 17.82 3.25
C CYS A 307 -36.06 16.95 2.04
N ASP A 308 -36.80 17.06 0.95
CA ASP A 308 -36.42 16.40 -0.30
C ASP A 308 -35.14 17.07 -0.86
N LEU A 309 -34.11 16.26 -1.10
CA LEU A 309 -32.85 16.65 -1.73
C LEU A 309 -32.87 16.20 -3.19
N LYS A 310 -32.33 17.02 -4.08
CA LYS A 310 -32.29 16.78 -5.52
C LYS A 310 -30.90 16.44 -6.00
N GLU A 311 -30.84 15.60 -7.03
CA GLU A 311 -29.61 15.39 -7.79
C GLU A 311 -29.01 16.75 -8.22
N GLY A 312 -27.70 16.91 -7.99
CA GLY A 312 -26.96 18.15 -8.20
C GLY A 312 -26.93 19.12 -7.01
N ASP A 313 -27.70 18.87 -5.94
CA ASP A 313 -27.64 19.73 -4.74
C ASP A 313 -26.29 19.59 -4.03
N VAL A 314 -25.59 20.70 -3.83
CA VAL A 314 -24.39 20.74 -2.97
C VAL A 314 -24.84 20.82 -1.51
N VAL A 315 -24.62 19.74 -0.76
CA VAL A 315 -25.08 19.62 0.64
C VAL A 315 -24.01 20.00 1.65
N ALA A 316 -22.73 20.03 1.26
CA ALA A 316 -21.65 20.57 2.07
C ALA A 316 -20.46 21.05 1.24
N LYS A 317 -19.78 22.08 1.74
CA LYS A 317 -18.45 22.53 1.32
C LYS A 317 -17.48 22.48 2.48
N ILE A 318 -16.35 21.81 2.28
CA ILE A 318 -15.37 21.46 3.31
C ILE A 318 -14.03 22.08 2.95
N PRO A 319 -13.48 23.01 3.77
CA PRO A 319 -12.16 23.56 3.52
C PRO A 319 -11.06 22.50 3.60
N LYS A 320 -10.19 22.41 2.59
CA LYS A 320 -9.05 21.47 2.56
C LYS A 320 -8.14 21.66 3.78
N ALA A 321 -7.93 22.90 4.22
CA ALA A 321 -7.15 23.24 5.41
C ALA A 321 -7.71 22.66 6.72
N ALA A 322 -9.01 22.33 6.75
CA ALA A 322 -9.65 21.72 7.92
C ALA A 322 -9.62 20.18 7.90
N CYS A 323 -9.18 19.57 6.81
CA CYS A 323 -8.94 18.13 6.72
C CYS A 323 -7.72 17.75 7.56
N LEU A 324 -7.74 16.55 8.15
CA LEU A 324 -6.58 16.02 8.88
C LEU A 324 -5.72 15.22 7.90
N THR A 325 -4.57 15.78 7.53
CA THR A 325 -3.60 15.23 6.58
C THR A 325 -2.20 15.32 7.18
N ILE A 326 -1.21 14.73 6.52
CA ILE A 326 0.21 14.96 6.88
C ILE A 326 0.55 16.45 6.79
N LYS A 327 0.02 17.16 5.79
CA LYS A 327 0.36 18.56 5.50
C LYS A 327 -0.27 19.55 6.46
N THR A 328 -1.43 19.23 7.01
CA THR A 328 -2.18 20.10 7.93
C THR A 328 -1.84 19.83 9.39
N SER A 329 -1.44 18.61 9.76
CA SER A 329 -1.12 18.25 11.14
C SER A 329 0.09 19.01 11.70
N GLY A 330 0.07 19.26 13.01
CA GLY A 330 1.22 19.79 13.74
C GLY A 330 2.45 18.86 13.76
N ALA A 331 2.28 17.58 13.42
CA ALA A 331 3.37 16.61 13.29
C ALA A 331 4.09 16.65 11.93
N ARG A 332 3.69 17.53 10.99
CA ARG A 332 4.21 17.56 9.62
C ARG A 332 5.73 17.49 9.53
N GLU A 333 6.44 18.40 10.20
CA GLU A 333 7.91 18.47 10.12
C GLU A 333 8.58 17.17 10.58
N MET A 334 8.01 16.52 11.60
CA MET A 334 8.51 15.26 12.13
C MET A 334 8.28 14.09 11.16
N ILE A 335 7.08 14.02 10.57
CA ILE A 335 6.70 13.00 9.59
C ILE A 335 7.58 13.13 8.33
N GLU A 336 7.71 14.35 7.80
CA GLU A 336 8.52 14.65 6.60
C GLU A 336 10.02 14.41 6.86
N SER A 337 10.54 14.78 8.05
CA SER A 337 11.94 14.52 8.41
C SER A 337 12.27 13.04 8.57
N ALA A 338 11.27 12.23 8.97
CA ALA A 338 11.39 10.79 9.04
C ALA A 338 11.19 10.10 7.69
N GLY A 339 10.82 10.83 6.64
CA GLY A 339 10.55 10.29 5.31
C GLY A 339 9.29 9.42 5.26
N LEU A 340 8.33 9.66 6.16
CA LEU A 340 7.05 8.94 6.17
C LEU A 340 6.06 9.62 5.24
N ASP A 341 5.28 8.83 4.51
CA ASP A 341 4.25 9.32 3.59
C ASP A 341 3.02 8.39 3.59
N GLY A 342 1.98 8.76 2.85
CA GLY A 342 0.77 7.97 2.63
C GLY A 342 0.08 7.56 3.94
N SER A 343 -0.45 6.33 3.97
CA SER A 343 -1.19 5.83 5.13
C SER A 343 -0.35 5.70 6.41
N LEU A 344 0.97 5.51 6.28
CA LEU A 344 1.90 5.42 7.41
C LEU A 344 2.09 6.79 8.06
N GLY A 345 2.37 7.82 7.26
CA GLY A 345 2.47 9.20 7.74
C GLY A 345 1.14 9.72 8.31
N LEU A 346 0.02 9.42 7.66
CA LEU A 346 -1.31 9.81 8.15
C LEU A 346 -1.65 9.18 9.50
N ALA A 347 -1.24 7.94 9.75
CA ALA A 347 -1.40 7.30 11.06
C ALA A 347 -0.65 8.03 12.16
N VAL A 348 0.60 8.44 11.90
CA VAL A 348 1.40 9.25 12.83
C VAL A 348 0.73 10.61 13.08
N ALA A 349 0.22 11.27 12.03
CA ALA A 349 -0.52 12.53 12.16
C ALA A 349 -1.75 12.37 13.07
N LEU A 350 -2.57 11.33 12.83
CA LEU A 350 -3.75 11.05 13.65
C LEU A 350 -3.40 10.75 15.11
N MET A 351 -2.39 9.93 15.35
CA MET A 351 -1.94 9.59 16.71
C MET A 351 -1.42 10.83 17.44
N TYR A 352 -0.66 11.68 16.76
CA TYR A 352 -0.18 12.95 17.29
C TYR A 352 -1.34 13.87 17.69
N GLU A 353 -2.28 14.13 16.77
CA GLU A 353 -3.41 15.01 17.07
C GLU A 353 -4.31 14.45 18.19
N LYS A 354 -4.49 13.12 18.26
CA LYS A 354 -5.19 12.49 19.39
C LYS A 354 -4.46 12.68 20.71
N SER A 355 -3.12 12.68 20.72
CA SER A 355 -2.31 12.88 21.94
C SER A 355 -2.46 14.28 22.54
N LEU A 356 -2.78 15.29 21.72
CA LEU A 356 -3.00 16.67 22.16
C LEU A 356 -4.36 16.87 22.86
N GLY A 357 -5.30 15.93 22.69
CA GLY A 357 -6.62 16.00 23.32
C GLY A 357 -7.40 17.27 22.95
N GLN A 358 -7.66 18.15 23.92
CA GLN A 358 -8.41 19.39 23.69
C GLN A 358 -7.56 20.49 23.04
N ASP A 359 -6.24 20.36 23.04
CA ASP A 359 -5.33 21.32 22.43
C ASP A 359 -5.16 21.09 20.92
N SER A 360 -5.64 19.94 20.40
CA SER A 360 -5.65 19.69 18.96
C SER A 360 -6.60 20.63 18.23
N PRO A 361 -6.21 21.19 17.07
CA PRO A 361 -7.12 21.91 16.19
C PRO A 361 -8.34 21.09 15.78
N TRP A 362 -8.25 19.75 15.80
CA TRP A 362 -9.34 18.83 15.44
C TRP A 362 -10.09 18.26 16.65
N ALA A 363 -9.90 18.77 17.87
CA ALA A 363 -10.54 18.23 19.08
C ALA A 363 -12.08 18.09 18.95
N GLY A 364 -12.72 19.02 18.23
CA GLY A 364 -14.17 18.98 17.96
C GLY A 364 -14.62 17.83 17.06
N TYR A 365 -13.75 17.37 16.15
CA TYR A 365 -13.94 16.23 15.25
C TYR A 365 -13.49 14.92 15.90
N LEU A 366 -12.28 14.87 16.47
CA LEU A 366 -11.69 13.65 17.05
C LEU A 366 -12.53 13.04 18.18
N GLN A 367 -13.31 13.83 18.91
CA GLN A 367 -14.25 13.32 19.92
C GLN A 367 -15.47 12.57 19.36
N LEU A 368 -15.75 12.70 18.06
CA LEU A 368 -16.80 11.93 17.38
C LEU A 368 -16.32 10.52 17.05
N LEU A 369 -15.03 10.39 16.71
CA LEU A 369 -14.44 9.13 16.31
C LEU A 369 -14.48 8.13 17.47
N PRO A 370 -14.75 6.85 17.20
CA PRO A 370 -14.53 5.80 18.17
C PRO A 370 -13.03 5.67 18.47
N ARG A 371 -12.68 4.90 19.51
CA ARG A 371 -11.26 4.61 19.79
C ARG A 371 -10.59 3.95 18.57
N GLN A 372 -11.28 2.97 18.00
CA GLN A 372 -10.90 2.17 16.84
C GLN A 372 -12.19 1.67 16.16
N GLU A 373 -12.12 1.36 14.87
CA GLU A 373 -13.20 0.64 14.19
C GLU A 373 -13.08 -0.88 14.41
N CYS A 374 -14.19 -1.61 14.34
CA CYS A 374 -14.23 -3.04 14.61
C CYS A 374 -13.79 -3.90 13.41
N LEU A 375 -12.68 -3.53 12.77
CA LEU A 375 -12.12 -4.27 11.63
C LEU A 375 -11.44 -5.57 12.09
N PRO A 376 -11.40 -6.64 11.26
CA PRO A 376 -10.61 -7.84 11.55
C PRO A 376 -9.15 -7.56 11.92
N LEU A 377 -8.59 -6.48 11.35
CA LEU A 377 -7.26 -5.96 11.66
C LEU A 377 -7.02 -5.73 13.15
N VAL A 378 -8.04 -5.38 13.94
CA VAL A 378 -7.92 -5.14 15.39
C VAL A 378 -8.43 -6.31 16.25
N TRP A 379 -8.86 -7.42 15.63
CA TRP A 379 -9.27 -8.62 16.35
C TRP A 379 -8.05 -9.37 16.88
N THR A 380 -8.22 -10.14 17.95
CA THR A 380 -7.15 -11.03 18.44
C THR A 380 -6.92 -12.16 17.44
N LEU A 381 -5.71 -12.73 17.42
CA LEU A 381 -5.41 -13.87 16.51
C LEU A 381 -6.34 -15.07 16.77
N GLY A 382 -6.73 -15.31 18.02
CA GLY A 382 -7.71 -16.35 18.36
C GLY A 382 -9.12 -16.05 17.84
N GLU A 383 -9.54 -14.78 17.82
CA GLU A 383 -10.81 -14.38 17.17
C GLU A 383 -10.73 -14.56 15.66
N VAL A 384 -9.62 -14.18 15.03
CA VAL A 384 -9.41 -14.41 13.59
C VAL A 384 -9.47 -15.91 13.26
N ASP A 385 -8.78 -16.74 14.03
CA ASP A 385 -8.77 -18.20 13.84
C ASP A 385 -10.11 -18.87 14.07
N SER A 386 -10.92 -18.35 14.98
CA SER A 386 -12.23 -18.94 15.29
C SER A 386 -13.35 -18.44 14.38
N LEU A 387 -13.32 -17.16 13.99
CA LEU A 387 -14.42 -16.51 13.28
C LEU A 387 -14.23 -16.51 11.77
N LEU A 388 -12.99 -16.36 11.29
CA LEU A 388 -12.70 -16.21 9.85
C LEU A 388 -12.15 -17.49 9.22
N CYS A 389 -12.10 -18.60 9.94
CA CYS A 389 -11.56 -19.86 9.43
C CYS A 389 -12.15 -20.26 8.07
N GLY A 390 -11.26 -20.44 7.08
CA GLY A 390 -11.61 -20.83 5.72
C GLY A 390 -12.16 -19.71 4.83
N THR A 391 -12.38 -18.51 5.36
CA THR A 391 -12.74 -17.33 4.55
C THR A 391 -11.53 -16.75 3.84
N GLU A 392 -11.78 -15.91 2.83
CA GLU A 392 -10.73 -15.16 2.15
C GLU A 392 -9.87 -14.33 3.10
N LEU A 393 -10.46 -13.83 4.19
CA LEU A 393 -9.77 -12.96 5.14
C LEU A 393 -8.91 -13.70 6.16
N HIS A 394 -8.98 -15.04 6.27
CA HIS A 394 -8.30 -15.77 7.34
C HIS A 394 -6.78 -15.59 7.30
N LYS A 395 -6.20 -15.76 6.11
CA LYS A 395 -4.76 -15.68 5.87
C LYS A 395 -4.33 -14.22 5.75
N THR A 396 -5.02 -13.44 4.92
CA THR A 396 -4.74 -12.02 4.65
C THR A 396 -4.63 -11.20 5.93
N ILE A 397 -5.57 -11.34 6.86
CA ILE A 397 -5.54 -10.55 8.11
C ILE A 397 -4.34 -10.89 8.99
N LYS A 398 -3.82 -12.12 8.96
CA LYS A 398 -2.63 -12.48 9.74
C LYS A 398 -1.37 -11.85 9.14
N GLU A 399 -1.27 -11.86 7.83
CA GLU A 399 -0.17 -11.26 7.07
C GLU A 399 -0.16 -9.75 7.25
N ASP A 400 -1.31 -9.09 7.05
CA ASP A 400 -1.49 -7.65 7.29
C ASP A 400 -1.07 -7.24 8.70
N LYS A 401 -1.45 -8.02 9.71
CA LYS A 401 -1.07 -7.74 11.10
C LYS A 401 0.43 -7.85 11.32
N ALA A 402 1.11 -8.77 10.65
CA ALA A 402 2.56 -8.90 10.73
C ALA A 402 3.24 -7.70 10.06
N ILE A 403 2.82 -7.34 8.85
CA ILE A 403 3.34 -6.19 8.10
C ILE A 403 3.14 -4.90 8.87
N ILE A 404 1.93 -4.65 9.38
CA ILE A 404 1.62 -3.44 10.16
C ILE A 404 2.42 -3.39 11.47
N TYR A 405 2.68 -4.53 12.11
CA TYR A 405 3.55 -4.58 13.28
C TYR A 405 5.00 -4.21 12.93
N GLU A 406 5.51 -4.73 11.82
CA GLU A 406 6.85 -4.42 11.32
C GLU A 406 6.97 -2.94 10.95
N ASP A 407 5.99 -2.37 10.25
CA ASP A 407 5.91 -0.95 9.94
C ASP A 407 6.02 -0.08 11.20
N TRP A 408 5.25 -0.40 12.24
CA TRP A 408 5.31 0.32 13.50
C TRP A 408 6.68 0.22 14.14
N LYS A 409 7.25 -0.98 14.18
CA LYS A 409 8.51 -1.26 14.86
C LYS A 409 9.70 -0.59 14.16
N GLU A 410 9.73 -0.63 12.83
CA GLU A 410 10.86 -0.11 12.04
C GLU A 410 10.73 1.39 11.76
N ASN A 411 9.52 1.93 11.63
CA ASN A 411 9.31 3.33 11.21
C ASN A 411 8.80 4.25 12.33
N ILE A 412 7.89 3.78 13.19
CA ILE A 412 7.23 4.64 14.19
C ILE A 412 7.97 4.62 15.53
N LEU A 413 8.39 3.44 16.00
CA LEU A 413 9.10 3.28 17.26
C LEU A 413 10.39 4.14 17.34
N PRO A 414 11.19 4.32 16.28
CA PRO A 414 12.34 5.24 16.30
C PRO A 414 11.95 6.71 16.52
N ILE A 415 10.81 7.14 15.98
CA ILE A 415 10.30 8.52 16.15
C ILE A 415 9.91 8.74 17.62
N VAL A 416 9.21 7.79 18.23
CA VAL A 416 8.81 7.84 19.65
C VAL A 416 10.03 7.95 20.57
N ASN A 417 11.12 7.25 20.23
CA ASN A 417 12.34 7.26 21.03
C ASN A 417 13.20 8.54 20.85
N SER A 418 13.03 9.26 19.75
CA SER A 418 13.85 10.42 19.40
C SER A 418 13.17 11.77 19.66
N ALA A 419 11.84 11.82 19.72
CA ALA A 419 11.07 13.04 19.88
C ALA A 419 10.65 13.28 21.36
N PRO A 420 11.23 14.28 22.06
CA PRO A 420 10.87 14.59 23.45
C PRO A 420 9.46 15.20 23.63
N LEU A 421 8.76 15.50 22.53
CA LEU A 421 7.44 16.14 22.50
C LEU A 421 6.27 15.15 22.34
N ILE A 422 6.54 13.85 22.17
CA ILE A 422 5.50 12.83 22.00
C ILE A 422 5.24 12.12 23.32
N ASP A 423 3.97 11.94 23.69
CA ASP A 423 3.58 11.01 24.76
C ASP A 423 3.63 9.57 24.23
N PRO A 424 4.54 8.71 24.73
CA PRO A 424 4.67 7.32 24.26
C PRO A 424 3.40 6.49 24.43
N ASN A 425 2.49 6.88 25.33
CA ASN A 425 1.24 6.16 25.55
C ASN A 425 0.28 6.24 24.35
N TYR A 426 0.37 7.31 23.55
CA TYR A 426 -0.43 7.48 22.33
C TYR A 426 0.24 6.88 21.09
N PHE A 427 1.45 6.33 21.26
CA PHE A 427 2.25 5.77 20.19
C PHE A 427 2.60 4.29 20.39
N SER A 428 1.81 3.61 21.23
CA SER A 428 1.91 2.16 21.36
C SER A 428 1.46 1.47 20.07
N VAL A 429 1.83 0.19 19.94
CA VAL A 429 1.41 -0.63 18.81
C VAL A 429 -0.13 -0.72 18.73
N GLU A 430 -0.81 -0.81 19.88
CA GLU A 430 -2.28 -0.85 19.94
C GLU A 430 -2.90 0.45 19.43
N GLU A 431 -2.31 1.61 19.74
CA GLU A 431 -2.77 2.90 19.22
C GLU A 431 -2.49 3.03 17.72
N TYR A 432 -1.41 2.44 17.22
CA TYR A 432 -1.14 2.39 15.78
C TYR A 432 -2.17 1.52 15.04
N PHE A 433 -2.49 0.33 15.54
CA PHE A 433 -3.57 -0.49 14.99
C PHE A 433 -4.93 0.24 15.05
N ALA A 434 -5.21 0.95 16.15
CA ALA A 434 -6.41 1.77 16.28
C ALA A 434 -6.45 2.90 15.24
N ALA A 435 -5.35 3.62 15.03
CA ALA A 435 -5.25 4.67 14.02
C ALA A 435 -5.41 4.12 12.60
N LYS A 436 -4.73 3.01 12.26
CA LYS A 436 -4.89 2.33 10.96
C LYS A 436 -6.33 1.87 10.73
N SER A 437 -7.04 1.41 11.77
CA SER A 437 -8.46 1.05 11.63
C SER A 437 -9.37 2.23 11.31
N LEU A 438 -9.08 3.42 11.87
CA LEU A 438 -9.83 4.64 11.57
C LEU A 438 -9.51 5.15 10.16
N ILE A 439 -8.24 5.11 9.76
CA ILE A 439 -7.82 5.56 8.43
C ILE A 439 -8.42 4.67 7.34
N ALA A 440 -8.32 3.35 7.49
CA ALA A 440 -8.85 2.40 6.52
C ALA A 440 -10.36 2.57 6.26
N SER A 441 -11.09 3.05 7.26
CA SER A 441 -12.54 3.17 7.20
C SER A 441 -13.07 4.58 6.89
N ARG A 442 -12.23 5.63 6.99
CA ARG A 442 -12.69 7.04 6.98
C ARG A 442 -11.85 7.98 6.13
N SER A 443 -10.70 7.55 5.62
CA SER A 443 -9.84 8.42 4.82
C SER A 443 -10.32 8.52 3.37
N PHE A 444 -10.09 9.68 2.76
CA PHE A 444 -10.38 9.98 1.36
C PHE A 444 -9.11 10.50 0.68
N GLU A 445 -9.00 10.29 -0.62
CA GLU A 445 -7.99 10.95 -1.44
C GLU A 445 -8.45 12.39 -1.72
N ILE A 446 -7.62 13.39 -1.41
CA ILE A 446 -8.01 14.81 -1.45
C ILE A 446 -7.50 15.50 -2.72
N ASP A 447 -6.18 15.47 -2.92
CA ASP A 447 -5.47 15.98 -4.11
C ASP A 447 -3.98 15.58 -4.04
N GLU A 448 -3.20 15.85 -5.09
CA GLU A 448 -1.77 15.53 -5.15
C GLU A 448 -0.92 16.16 -4.02
N TYR A 449 -1.36 17.29 -3.46
CA TYR A 449 -0.60 17.99 -2.42
C TYR A 449 -0.88 17.41 -1.02
N HIS A 450 -2.15 17.15 -0.71
CA HIS A 450 -2.61 16.63 0.58
C HIS A 450 -2.51 15.11 0.67
N GLY A 451 -2.61 14.41 -0.46
CA GLY A 451 -2.74 12.95 -0.55
C GLY A 451 -4.02 12.47 0.13
N SER A 452 -3.93 11.30 0.77
CA SER A 452 -5.02 10.77 1.59
C SER A 452 -5.12 11.48 2.95
N GLY A 453 -6.35 11.75 3.40
CA GLY A 453 -6.61 12.42 4.68
C GLY A 453 -7.96 12.03 5.28
N MET A 454 -8.15 12.34 6.57
CA MET A 454 -9.48 12.28 7.18
C MET A 454 -10.21 13.58 6.84
N VAL A 455 -11.39 13.45 6.23
CA VAL A 455 -12.22 14.58 5.80
C VAL A 455 -13.44 14.67 6.73
N PRO A 456 -13.40 15.54 7.75
CA PRO A 456 -14.51 15.71 8.67
C PRO A 456 -15.78 16.06 7.89
N LEU A 457 -16.94 15.59 8.37
CA LEU A 457 -18.26 15.70 7.72
C LEU A 457 -18.46 14.70 6.58
N ALA A 458 -17.52 14.58 5.64
CA ALA A 458 -17.62 13.58 4.56
C ALA A 458 -17.62 12.14 5.10
N ASP A 459 -16.79 11.88 6.12
CA ASP A 459 -16.66 10.57 6.77
C ASP A 459 -17.82 10.19 7.72
N LEU A 460 -18.87 11.01 7.78
CA LEU A 460 -20.09 10.73 8.56
C LEU A 460 -21.18 10.04 7.74
N PHE A 461 -21.11 10.11 6.41
CA PHE A 461 -22.07 9.46 5.53
C PHE A 461 -21.74 7.96 5.45
N ASN A 462 -22.71 7.12 5.81
CA ASN A 462 -22.54 5.68 5.76
C ASN A 462 -22.54 5.17 4.32
N HIS A 463 -22.00 3.96 4.12
CA HIS A 463 -21.94 3.33 2.81
C HIS A 463 -23.20 2.55 2.44
N LYS A 464 -23.49 2.51 1.14
CA LYS A 464 -24.40 1.54 0.57
C LYS A 464 -23.98 1.16 -0.86
N THR A 465 -23.64 -0.11 -1.08
CA THR A 465 -23.15 -0.58 -2.39
C THR A 465 -24.18 -0.39 -3.49
N GLY A 466 -23.77 0.22 -4.61
CA GLY A 466 -24.63 0.46 -5.78
C GLY A 466 -25.75 1.49 -5.56
N ALA A 467 -25.84 2.10 -4.38
CA ALA A 467 -26.90 3.03 -3.99
C ALA A 467 -26.34 4.28 -3.31
N GLU A 468 -25.39 4.92 -3.99
CA GLU A 468 -24.84 6.22 -3.63
C GLU A 468 -25.89 7.32 -3.76
N ASP A 469 -26.11 8.07 -2.69
CA ASP A 469 -26.97 9.25 -2.69
C ASP A 469 -26.15 10.54 -2.81
N VAL A 470 -24.95 10.56 -2.20
CA VAL A 470 -24.04 11.72 -2.17
C VAL A 470 -22.64 11.30 -2.53
N HIS A 471 -21.96 12.12 -3.31
CA HIS A 471 -20.60 11.91 -3.81
C HIS A 471 -19.64 12.96 -3.25
N PHE A 472 -18.41 12.55 -2.96
CA PHE A 472 -17.31 13.40 -2.52
C PHE A 472 -16.48 13.83 -3.74
N THR A 473 -16.34 15.14 -3.94
CA THR A 473 -15.55 15.68 -5.07
C THR A 473 -14.50 16.68 -4.60
N SER A 474 -13.33 16.62 -5.23
CA SER A 474 -12.33 17.68 -5.20
C SER A 474 -12.49 18.49 -6.47
N SER A 475 -12.48 19.82 -6.40
CA SER A 475 -12.71 20.75 -7.53
C SER A 475 -11.66 20.69 -8.67
N HIS A 476 -10.89 19.61 -8.76
CA HIS A 476 -9.99 19.26 -9.86
C HIS A 476 -10.29 17.90 -10.50
N GLN A 477 -11.33 17.20 -10.09
CA GLN A 477 -11.88 16.10 -10.88
C GLN A 477 -12.80 16.69 -11.96
N GLN A 478 -12.16 17.28 -12.97
CA GLN A 478 -12.71 17.16 -14.32
C GLN A 478 -12.80 15.66 -14.58
N SER A 479 -13.94 15.21 -15.06
CA SER A 479 -14.19 13.83 -15.50
C SER A 479 -13.06 13.37 -16.43
N ASP A 480 -12.05 12.73 -15.86
CA ASP A 480 -11.43 11.59 -16.52
C ASP A 480 -12.46 10.49 -16.29
N ASP A 481 -13.42 10.41 -17.22
CA ASP A 481 -14.05 9.14 -17.51
C ASP A 481 -12.88 8.20 -17.79
N ASP A 482 -12.60 7.30 -16.84
CA ASP A 482 -11.92 6.05 -17.12
C ASP A 482 -12.84 5.30 -18.11
N ASP A 483 -12.70 5.64 -19.39
CA ASP A 483 -13.02 4.75 -20.50
C ASP A 483 -12.06 3.55 -20.36
N ASP A 484 -12.41 2.65 -19.47
CA ASP A 484 -12.04 1.25 -19.63
C ASP A 484 -12.70 0.79 -20.93
N ASP A 485 -11.84 0.41 -21.88
CA ASP A 485 -12.17 -0.19 -23.17
C ASP A 485 -13.07 -1.44 -22.96
N ASP A 486 -14.39 -1.24 -22.94
CA ASP A 486 -15.38 -2.28 -23.19
C ASP A 486 -16.04 -2.00 -24.55
N ASP A 487 -15.42 -2.56 -25.60
CA ASP A 487 -16.06 -2.84 -26.88
C ASP A 487 -17.23 -3.81 -26.62
N ASP A 488 -18.47 -3.30 -26.66
CA ASP A 488 -19.61 -4.17 -26.98
C ASP A 488 -20.69 -3.45 -27.79
N ASP A 489 -20.88 -3.99 -28.98
CA ASP A 489 -21.84 -3.63 -30.02
C ASP A 489 -23.29 -3.68 -29.53
N ALA A 490 -23.96 -2.53 -29.56
CA ALA A 490 -25.43 -2.47 -29.56
C ALA A 490 -25.94 -1.65 -30.76
N VAL A 491 -26.29 -2.39 -31.81
CA VAL A 491 -27.03 -1.91 -32.99
C VAL A 491 -28.43 -1.46 -32.59
N SER A 492 -28.79 -0.20 -32.89
CA SER A 492 -30.14 0.14 -33.39
C SER A 492 -30.23 1.56 -33.98
N ASP A 493 -30.25 1.56 -35.31
CA ASP A 493 -31.20 2.25 -36.22
C ASP A 493 -31.27 3.79 -36.30
N ASN A 494 -31.29 4.20 -37.57
CA ASN A 494 -31.32 5.55 -38.09
C ASN A 494 -32.63 6.29 -37.80
N SER A 495 -32.54 7.61 -37.59
CA SER A 495 -33.47 8.55 -38.22
C SER A 495 -32.88 9.95 -38.28
N ASP A 496 -32.72 10.42 -39.51
CA ASP A 496 -32.46 11.80 -39.93
C ASP A 496 -33.28 12.85 -39.15
N ASN A 497 -32.67 14.02 -38.90
CA ASN A 497 -33.24 15.25 -39.45
C ASN A 497 -32.28 16.45 -39.48
N ASN A 498 -32.20 16.96 -40.70
CA ASN A 498 -31.47 18.10 -41.24
C ASN A 498 -32.02 19.47 -40.78
N LYS A 499 -31.14 20.47 -40.56
CA LYS A 499 -31.22 21.91 -40.97
C LYS A 499 -30.43 22.81 -40.01
N LEU A 500 -29.27 23.35 -40.38
CA LEU A 500 -28.96 24.49 -41.29
C LEU A 500 -29.13 25.89 -40.66
N SER A 501 -27.99 26.60 -40.61
CA SER A 501 -27.76 28.06 -40.67
C SER A 501 -28.24 28.91 -39.48
N THR A 502 -27.43 29.81 -38.92
CA THR A 502 -27.02 31.05 -39.61
C THR A 502 -25.80 31.69 -38.94
N ASN A 503 -24.88 32.14 -39.79
CA ASN A 503 -23.66 32.91 -39.50
C ASN A 503 -23.94 34.37 -39.06
N CYS A 504 -22.84 35.01 -38.62
CA CYS A 504 -22.45 36.44 -38.64
C CYS A 504 -22.17 36.95 -37.22
N GLY A 505 -20.95 37.32 -36.80
CA GLY A 505 -19.76 37.81 -37.51
C GLY A 505 -19.65 39.34 -37.36
N LEU A 506 -18.64 39.83 -36.62
CA LEU A 506 -18.00 41.17 -36.65
C LEU A 506 -17.10 41.29 -35.40
N GLU A 507 -15.81 40.96 -35.47
CA GLU A 507 -14.65 41.78 -35.86
C GLU A 507 -14.25 42.93 -34.91
N ASN A 508 -13.06 42.72 -34.31
CA ASN A 508 -11.89 43.62 -34.24
C ASN A 508 -12.02 45.01 -33.59
N LYS A 509 -11.19 45.24 -32.55
CA LYS A 509 -9.99 46.11 -32.67
C LYS A 509 -9.11 46.11 -31.41
N ALA A 510 -7.81 45.98 -31.68
CA ALA A 510 -6.70 46.17 -30.75
C ALA A 510 -6.29 47.66 -30.66
N SER A 511 -5.75 48.07 -29.51
CA SER A 511 -4.59 48.98 -29.35
C SER A 511 -4.45 49.30 -27.84
N ASP A 512 -3.40 48.92 -27.11
CA ASP A 512 -1.97 49.25 -27.16
C ASP A 512 -1.59 50.34 -26.11
N THR A 513 -0.47 50.07 -25.41
CA THR A 513 0.41 50.94 -24.60
C THR A 513 -0.15 51.58 -23.30
N THR A 514 0.54 51.73 -22.16
CA THR A 514 1.97 51.84 -21.77
C THR A 514 2.14 51.56 -20.25
N ALA A 515 3.36 51.18 -19.85
CA ALA A 515 3.83 50.86 -18.49
C ALA A 515 3.92 52.03 -17.49
N THR A 516 3.88 51.73 -16.18
CA THR A 516 4.91 52.11 -15.17
C THR A 516 4.68 51.41 -13.81
N VAL A 517 5.79 51.15 -13.12
CA VAL A 517 6.02 50.42 -11.85
C VAL A 517 5.71 51.29 -10.62
N GLU A 518 5.20 50.72 -9.52
CA GLU A 518 5.70 50.91 -8.14
C GLU A 518 4.93 50.10 -7.05
N GLU A 519 5.64 49.82 -5.95
CA GLU A 519 5.40 48.83 -4.90
C GLU A 519 4.37 49.20 -3.80
N ASN A 520 3.86 48.16 -3.14
CA ASN A 520 3.39 48.04 -1.74
C ASN A 520 2.30 48.98 -1.19
N SER A 521 1.15 48.41 -0.82
CA SER A 521 0.67 48.36 0.59
C SER A 521 -0.70 47.70 0.74
N PHE A 522 -0.87 47.08 1.92
CA PHE A 522 -1.99 46.29 2.41
C PHE A 522 -3.19 47.16 2.83
N ILE A 523 -4.43 46.77 2.48
CA ILE A 523 -5.68 46.74 3.31
C ILE A 523 -6.91 46.56 2.38
N PRO A 524 -7.85 45.64 2.68
CA PRO A 524 -9.00 45.33 1.82
C PRO A 524 -10.21 46.25 2.08
N SER A 525 -10.97 46.56 1.03
CA SER A 525 -12.32 47.13 1.14
C SER A 525 -13.32 46.29 0.35
N ASP A 526 -14.33 45.81 1.07
CA ASP A 526 -15.46 45.02 0.57
C ASP A 526 -16.37 45.75 -0.42
N SER A 527 -17.18 44.93 -1.12
CA SER A 527 -18.46 45.20 -1.79
C SER A 527 -18.38 45.38 -3.32
N ASP A 528 -18.58 44.29 -4.08
CA ASP A 528 -19.93 43.95 -4.56
C ASP A 528 -19.98 42.61 -5.31
N THR A 529 -20.98 41.82 -4.92
CA THR A 529 -21.30 40.46 -5.33
C THR A 529 -22.25 40.47 -6.53
N SER A 530 -21.97 39.68 -7.58
CA SER A 530 -22.97 38.74 -8.13
C SER A 530 -22.40 37.82 -9.24
N SER A 531 -22.34 36.54 -8.90
CA SER A 531 -22.69 35.36 -9.72
C SER A 531 -21.98 35.13 -11.07
N ALA A 532 -20.88 34.41 -11.01
CA ALA A 532 -20.63 33.23 -11.84
C ALA A 532 -20.01 32.17 -10.93
N PHE A 533 -20.49 30.93 -11.01
CA PHE A 533 -20.14 29.78 -10.16
C PHE A 533 -18.64 29.71 -9.91
N GLY A 534 -18.25 29.97 -8.65
CA GLY A 534 -16.86 29.97 -8.23
C GLY A 534 -16.45 28.58 -7.77
N ASP A 535 -15.68 27.88 -8.61
CA ASP A 535 -14.77 26.84 -8.13
C ASP A 535 -13.74 27.53 -7.23
N ASP A 536 -13.91 27.39 -5.92
CA ASP A 536 -12.85 27.72 -4.98
C ASP A 536 -11.94 26.48 -4.87
N PRO A 537 -10.72 26.47 -5.45
CA PRO A 537 -9.83 25.31 -5.45
C PRO A 537 -9.40 24.83 -4.05
N MET A 538 -9.75 25.60 -3.00
CA MET A 538 -9.48 25.28 -1.60
C MET A 538 -10.60 24.54 -0.89
N MET A 539 -11.74 24.30 -1.54
CA MET A 539 -12.90 23.64 -0.95
C MET A 539 -13.12 22.26 -1.61
N LEU A 540 -13.64 21.33 -0.81
CA LEU A 540 -14.15 20.03 -1.24
C LEU A 540 -15.68 20.08 -1.17
N GLU A 541 -16.37 19.36 -2.03
CA GLU A 541 -17.84 19.39 -2.08
C GLU A 541 -18.46 18.00 -1.88
N MET A 542 -19.56 17.96 -1.12
CA MET A 542 -20.46 16.81 -1.05
C MET A 542 -21.69 17.12 -1.90
N ILE A 543 -21.87 16.38 -3.00
CA ILE A 543 -22.89 16.66 -4.01
C ILE A 543 -23.86 15.48 -4.10
N MET A 544 -25.16 15.77 -4.11
CA MET A 544 -26.17 14.73 -4.31
C MET A 544 -26.09 14.18 -5.73
N VAL A 545 -25.98 12.86 -5.87
CA VAL A 545 -25.99 12.16 -7.17
C VAL A 545 -27.33 11.47 -7.44
N ARG A 546 -28.24 11.46 -6.46
CA ARG A 546 -29.62 10.95 -6.59
C ARG A 546 -30.60 11.76 -5.76
N ASP A 547 -31.86 11.71 -6.17
CA ASP A 547 -32.99 12.27 -5.41
C ASP A 547 -33.21 11.49 -4.09
N VAL A 548 -33.18 12.19 -2.95
CA VAL A 548 -33.46 11.62 -1.62
C VAL A 548 -34.69 12.27 -0.99
N LYS A 549 -35.58 11.45 -0.44
CA LYS A 549 -36.79 11.92 0.24
C LYS A 549 -36.54 12.35 1.68
N SER A 550 -37.33 13.31 2.14
CA SER A 550 -37.36 13.73 3.55
C SER A 550 -37.49 12.54 4.51
N GLY A 551 -36.64 12.51 5.53
CA GLY A 551 -36.59 11.51 6.60
C GLY A 551 -35.69 10.29 6.32
N VAL A 552 -35.16 10.17 5.10
CA VAL A 552 -34.28 9.07 4.67
C VAL A 552 -32.83 9.39 5.01
N GLU A 553 -32.05 8.36 5.32
CA GLU A 553 -30.60 8.47 5.51
C GLU A 553 -29.91 8.62 4.16
N VAL A 554 -28.92 9.51 4.09
CA VAL A 554 -28.14 9.80 2.90
C VAL A 554 -26.87 8.95 2.95
N PHE A 555 -26.66 8.13 1.93
CA PHE A 555 -25.50 7.23 1.85
C PHE A 555 -24.45 7.72 0.85
N ASN A 556 -23.19 7.54 1.20
CA ASN A 556 -22.06 7.63 0.28
C ASN A 556 -21.76 6.23 -0.31
N THR A 557 -20.80 6.14 -1.23
CA THR A 557 -20.23 4.88 -1.71
C THR A 557 -18.75 4.77 -1.38
N TYR A 558 -18.33 3.56 -1.03
CA TYR A 558 -16.95 3.11 -0.88
C TYR A 558 -16.47 2.35 -2.12
N GLY A 559 -17.28 2.35 -3.19
CA GLY A 559 -17.05 1.61 -4.43
C GLY A 559 -17.90 0.35 -4.56
N LEU A 560 -17.69 -0.37 -5.67
CA LEU A 560 -18.34 -1.65 -6.00
C LEU A 560 -17.50 -2.80 -5.42
N VAL A 561 -17.62 -3.03 -4.12
CA VAL A 561 -16.74 -3.95 -3.37
C VAL A 561 -17.49 -5.14 -2.76
N GLY A 562 -16.87 -6.32 -2.81
CA GLY A 562 -17.39 -7.56 -2.21
C GLY A 562 -17.33 -7.58 -0.68
N ASN A 563 -17.96 -8.58 -0.06
CA ASN A 563 -18.09 -8.65 1.40
C ASN A 563 -16.76 -8.86 2.12
N ALA A 564 -15.81 -9.58 1.52
CA ALA A 564 -14.47 -9.73 2.09
C ALA A 564 -13.78 -8.36 2.22
N ALA A 565 -13.79 -7.55 1.15
CA ALA A 565 -13.22 -6.21 1.16
C ALA A 565 -13.96 -5.26 2.11
N LEU A 566 -15.30 -5.32 2.15
CA LEU A 566 -16.12 -4.52 3.07
C LEU A 566 -15.78 -4.83 4.53
N LEU A 567 -15.68 -6.12 4.88
CA LEU A 567 -15.36 -6.52 6.24
C LEU A 567 -13.92 -6.15 6.61
N HIS A 568 -12.98 -6.33 5.68
CA HIS A 568 -11.57 -5.99 5.84
C HIS A 568 -11.36 -4.50 6.14
N ARG A 569 -11.93 -3.62 5.31
CA ARG A 569 -11.68 -2.17 5.35
C ARG A 569 -12.63 -1.40 6.26
N TYR A 570 -13.89 -1.83 6.37
CA TYR A 570 -14.97 -1.07 7.03
C TYR A 570 -15.67 -1.82 8.17
N GLY A 571 -15.44 -3.13 8.35
CA GLY A 571 -15.90 -3.87 9.52
C GLY A 571 -17.38 -4.26 9.47
N PHE A 572 -17.95 -4.33 8.28
CA PHE A 572 -19.31 -4.83 8.04
C PHE A 572 -19.39 -5.63 6.73
N THR A 573 -20.53 -6.27 6.52
CA THR A 573 -20.89 -7.03 5.31
C THR A 573 -22.31 -6.66 4.93
N GLU A 574 -22.65 -6.76 3.65
CA GLU A 574 -23.98 -6.53 3.14
C GLU A 574 -24.67 -7.85 2.76
N PRO A 575 -25.97 -7.99 3.07
CA PRO A 575 -26.74 -9.13 2.61
C PRO A 575 -26.94 -9.06 1.09
N ASP A 576 -26.76 -10.21 0.42
CA ASP A 576 -27.03 -10.36 -1.02
C ASP A 576 -26.27 -9.35 -1.91
N ASN A 577 -25.00 -9.09 -1.57
CA ASN A 577 -24.11 -8.18 -2.32
C ASN A 577 -23.80 -8.75 -3.72
N PRO A 578 -24.15 -8.06 -4.83
CA PRO A 578 -23.91 -8.56 -6.18
C PRO A 578 -22.44 -8.49 -6.62
N PHE A 579 -21.59 -7.78 -5.90
CA PHE A 579 -20.15 -7.67 -6.17
C PHE A 579 -19.31 -8.63 -5.33
N ASP A 580 -19.96 -9.57 -4.64
CA ASP A 580 -19.26 -10.53 -3.81
C ASP A 580 -18.52 -11.57 -4.64
N ILE A 581 -17.36 -12.01 -4.14
CA ILE A 581 -16.49 -12.97 -4.81
C ILE A 581 -15.96 -14.00 -3.80
N VAL A 582 -15.55 -15.17 -4.30
CA VAL A 582 -14.74 -16.13 -3.54
C VAL A 582 -13.55 -16.55 -4.39
N ASN A 583 -12.38 -16.73 -3.77
CA ASN A 583 -11.16 -17.03 -4.49
C ASN A 583 -10.86 -18.53 -4.47
N ILE A 584 -10.27 -18.99 -5.56
CA ILE A 584 -9.67 -20.30 -5.72
C ILE A 584 -8.17 -20.09 -5.89
N ASP A 585 -7.39 -20.35 -4.83
CA ASP A 585 -5.93 -20.22 -4.88
C ASP A 585 -5.33 -21.14 -5.94
N LEU A 586 -4.30 -20.66 -6.66
CA LEU A 586 -3.54 -21.49 -7.60
C LEU A 586 -2.96 -22.72 -6.88
N GLU A 587 -2.56 -22.60 -5.62
CA GLU A 587 -2.09 -23.73 -4.81
C GLU A 587 -3.17 -24.84 -4.72
N LEU A 588 -4.44 -24.46 -4.58
CA LEU A 588 -5.56 -25.40 -4.55
C LEU A 588 -5.73 -26.11 -5.90
N VAL A 589 -5.62 -25.37 -7.00
CA VAL A 589 -5.67 -25.92 -8.36
C VAL A 589 -4.52 -26.89 -8.61
N LEU A 590 -3.30 -26.53 -8.21
CA LEU A 590 -2.13 -27.39 -8.36
C LEU A 590 -2.20 -28.63 -7.48
N LYS A 591 -2.73 -28.52 -6.25
CA LYS A 591 -2.97 -29.65 -5.36
C LYS A 591 -4.00 -30.61 -5.95
N TRP A 592 -5.10 -30.09 -6.50
CA TRP A 592 -6.08 -30.88 -7.25
C TRP A 592 -5.42 -31.57 -8.45
N GLY A 593 -4.68 -30.84 -9.27
CA GLY A 593 -3.99 -31.42 -10.43
C GLY A 593 -2.99 -32.51 -10.05
N CYS A 594 -2.21 -32.30 -8.98
CA CYS A 594 -1.25 -33.28 -8.46
C CYS A 594 -1.92 -34.52 -7.84
N SER A 595 -3.21 -34.46 -7.50
CA SER A 595 -3.96 -35.64 -7.07
C SER A 595 -4.31 -36.58 -8.23
N LEU A 596 -4.35 -36.04 -9.46
CA LEU A 596 -4.67 -36.78 -10.69
C LEU A 596 -3.43 -37.09 -11.53
N PHE A 597 -2.42 -36.21 -11.49
CA PHE A 597 -1.25 -36.25 -12.36
C PHE A 597 0.06 -36.07 -11.58
N SER A 598 1.19 -36.38 -12.22
CA SER A 598 2.51 -36.17 -11.59
C SER A 598 2.87 -34.68 -11.45
N SER A 599 3.72 -34.34 -10.49
CA SER A 599 4.19 -32.95 -10.32
C SER A 599 4.97 -32.42 -11.53
N ARG A 600 5.62 -33.29 -12.32
CA ARG A 600 6.26 -32.89 -13.58
C ARG A 600 5.20 -32.50 -14.63
N TYR A 601 4.10 -33.25 -14.69
CA TYR A 601 2.99 -33.00 -15.59
C TYR A 601 2.30 -31.66 -15.31
N CYS A 602 1.94 -31.40 -14.04
CA CYS A 602 1.30 -30.14 -13.65
C CYS A 602 2.20 -28.94 -13.93
N ARG A 603 3.50 -29.02 -13.60
CA ARG A 603 4.45 -27.93 -13.86
C ARG A 603 4.62 -27.61 -15.35
N ALA A 604 4.69 -28.62 -16.20
CA ALA A 604 4.81 -28.41 -17.65
C ALA A 604 3.59 -27.67 -18.21
N ARG A 605 2.39 -28.05 -17.78
CA ARG A 605 1.12 -27.44 -18.22
C ARG A 605 0.90 -26.05 -17.66
N LEU A 606 1.26 -25.80 -16.40
CA LEU A 606 1.29 -24.45 -15.84
C LEU A 606 2.27 -23.56 -16.60
N ALA A 607 3.46 -24.07 -16.94
CA ALA A 607 4.45 -23.31 -17.71
C ALA A 607 3.94 -22.97 -19.13
N LEU A 608 3.18 -23.87 -19.75
CA LEU A 608 2.52 -23.59 -21.01
C LEU A 608 1.47 -22.49 -20.88
N TRP A 609 0.62 -22.56 -19.86
CA TRP A 609 -0.39 -21.55 -19.57
C TRP A 609 0.24 -20.17 -19.34
N ARG A 610 1.37 -20.09 -18.62
CA ARG A 610 2.15 -18.84 -18.48
C ARG A 610 2.74 -18.33 -19.79
N ARG A 611 3.21 -19.23 -20.66
CA ARG A 611 3.74 -18.86 -21.99
C ARG A 611 2.67 -18.37 -22.95
N LEU A 612 1.41 -18.66 -22.64
CA LEU A 612 0.24 -18.12 -23.34
C LEU A 612 -0.17 -16.75 -22.76
N ASP A 613 0.65 -16.16 -21.89
CA ASP A 613 0.44 -14.85 -21.26
C ASP A 613 -0.76 -14.79 -20.31
N TYR A 614 -1.17 -15.94 -19.78
CA TYR A 614 -2.16 -15.98 -18.70
C TYR A 614 -1.50 -15.89 -17.32
N SER A 615 -2.20 -15.20 -16.42
CA SER A 615 -1.92 -15.11 -14.99
C SER A 615 -3.24 -14.98 -14.22
N GLY A 616 -3.28 -15.50 -13.00
CA GLY A 616 -4.38 -15.22 -12.08
C GLY A 616 -4.23 -13.84 -11.46
N CYS A 617 -5.19 -13.49 -10.61
CA CYS A 617 -5.07 -12.32 -9.74
C CYS A 617 -3.89 -12.53 -8.77
N ILE A 618 -3.12 -11.47 -8.51
CA ILE A 618 -1.93 -11.52 -7.65
C ILE A 618 -2.17 -10.62 -6.44
N SER A 619 -2.06 -11.19 -5.24
CA SER A 619 -1.95 -10.42 -3.98
C SER A 619 -0.64 -10.78 -3.29
N ASP A 620 0.27 -9.81 -3.11
CA ASP A 620 1.60 -9.91 -2.48
C ASP A 620 2.40 -11.18 -2.84
N ASP A 621 2.09 -12.34 -2.24
CA ASP A 621 2.75 -13.64 -2.43
C ASP A 621 1.83 -14.81 -2.87
N SER A 622 0.57 -14.55 -3.21
CA SER A 622 -0.38 -15.57 -3.67
C SER A 622 -1.06 -15.20 -4.98
N GLU A 623 -1.16 -16.20 -5.86
CA GLU A 623 -1.95 -16.12 -7.09
C GLU A 623 -3.25 -16.91 -6.90
N TYR A 624 -4.37 -16.31 -7.30
CA TYR A 624 -5.70 -16.87 -7.13
C TYR A 624 -6.59 -16.54 -8.34
N PHE A 625 -7.75 -17.20 -8.38
CA PHE A 625 -8.78 -16.96 -9.38
C PHE A 625 -10.10 -16.59 -8.72
N GLU A 626 -10.79 -15.61 -9.28
CA GLU A 626 -12.06 -15.11 -8.73
C GLU A 626 -13.25 -15.88 -9.29
N ILE A 627 -14.20 -16.19 -8.41
CA ILE A 627 -15.52 -16.68 -8.74
C ILE A 627 -16.52 -15.57 -8.40
N SER A 628 -17.26 -15.11 -9.40
CA SER A 628 -18.25 -14.04 -9.26
C SER A 628 -19.42 -14.43 -8.36
N SER A 629 -20.21 -13.45 -7.94
CA SER A 629 -21.43 -13.64 -7.14
C SER A 629 -22.46 -14.55 -7.81
N GLU A 630 -22.41 -14.72 -9.14
CA GLU A 630 -23.24 -15.64 -9.91
C GLU A 630 -22.64 -17.05 -10.09
N GLY A 631 -21.47 -17.30 -9.49
CA GLY A 631 -20.78 -18.58 -9.55
C GLY A 631 -19.98 -18.77 -10.83
N GLU A 632 -19.80 -17.74 -11.65
CA GLU A 632 -18.97 -17.83 -12.85
C GLU A 632 -17.49 -17.68 -12.50
N PRO A 633 -16.63 -18.64 -12.91
CA PRO A 633 -15.18 -18.53 -12.77
C PRO A 633 -14.56 -17.60 -13.81
N GLN A 634 -13.44 -16.99 -13.45
CA GLN A 634 -12.52 -16.32 -14.38
C GLN A 634 -12.09 -17.22 -15.55
N MET A 635 -11.86 -16.60 -16.71
CA MET A 635 -11.46 -17.30 -17.94
C MET A 635 -10.11 -17.99 -17.79
N GLU A 636 -9.23 -17.37 -17.02
CA GLU A 636 -7.88 -17.80 -16.67
C GLU A 636 -7.91 -19.16 -15.99
N LEU A 637 -8.83 -19.36 -15.04
CA LEU A 637 -9.05 -20.62 -14.35
C LEU A 637 -9.57 -21.70 -15.32
N LEU A 638 -10.57 -21.36 -16.14
CA LEU A 638 -11.12 -22.30 -17.14
C LEU A 638 -10.04 -22.75 -18.12
N THR A 639 -9.21 -21.83 -18.59
CA THR A 639 -8.12 -22.09 -19.53
C THR A 639 -7.05 -22.96 -18.89
N LEU A 640 -6.67 -22.68 -17.64
CA LEU A 640 -5.72 -23.50 -16.91
C LEU A 640 -6.24 -24.93 -16.73
N LEU A 641 -7.50 -25.11 -16.29
CA LEU A 641 -8.11 -26.43 -16.12
C LEU A 641 -8.20 -27.19 -17.46
N TYR A 642 -8.55 -26.49 -18.53
CA TYR A 642 -8.59 -27.06 -19.87
C TYR A 642 -7.21 -27.60 -20.28
N ILE A 643 -6.15 -26.78 -20.16
CA ILE A 643 -4.77 -27.17 -20.46
C ILE A 643 -4.32 -28.32 -19.54
N MET A 644 -4.70 -28.29 -18.26
CA MET A 644 -4.41 -29.36 -17.30
C MET A 644 -5.01 -30.71 -17.73
N LEU A 645 -6.16 -30.69 -18.39
CA LEU A 645 -6.91 -31.88 -18.80
C LEU A 645 -6.72 -32.26 -20.27
N LEU A 646 -5.90 -31.52 -21.01
CA LEU A 646 -5.56 -31.83 -22.41
C LEU A 646 -4.83 -33.18 -22.52
N PRO A 647 -5.25 -34.04 -23.47
CA PRO A 647 -4.48 -35.21 -23.89
C PRO A 647 -3.04 -34.83 -24.28
N ASP A 648 -2.07 -35.72 -24.05
CA ASP A 648 -0.65 -35.42 -24.29
C ASP A 648 -0.35 -35.08 -25.76
N ASP A 649 -1.01 -35.73 -26.71
CA ASP A 649 -0.87 -35.43 -28.14
C ASP A 649 -1.36 -34.02 -28.49
N ALA A 650 -2.50 -33.61 -27.95
CA ALA A 650 -3.04 -32.26 -28.11
C ALA A 650 -2.16 -31.21 -27.40
N TYR A 651 -1.67 -31.52 -26.20
CA TYR A 651 -0.72 -30.68 -25.46
C TYR A 651 0.57 -30.46 -26.26
N HIS A 652 1.19 -31.52 -26.80
CA HIS A 652 2.43 -31.41 -27.56
C HIS A 652 2.26 -30.63 -28.86
N LYS A 653 1.11 -30.78 -29.53
CA LYS A 653 0.76 -29.95 -30.70
C LYS A 653 0.65 -28.48 -30.31
N LEU A 654 -0.05 -28.16 -29.21
CA LEU A 654 -0.19 -26.80 -28.69
C LEU A 654 1.18 -26.21 -28.33
N ASP A 655 1.98 -26.94 -27.57
CA ASP A 655 3.31 -26.55 -27.12
C ASP A 655 4.27 -26.25 -28.29
N THR A 656 4.26 -27.12 -29.31
CA THR A 656 5.07 -26.93 -30.53
C THR A 656 4.59 -25.72 -31.34
N SER A 657 3.28 -25.49 -31.40
CA SER A 657 2.70 -24.35 -32.12
C SER A 657 3.06 -23.02 -31.46
N ILE A 658 3.04 -22.95 -30.12
CA ILE A 658 3.45 -21.76 -29.38
C ILE A 658 4.95 -21.49 -29.50
N CYS A 659 5.78 -22.54 -29.57
CA CYS A 659 7.22 -22.38 -29.85
C CYS A 659 7.52 -21.83 -31.26
N THR A 660 6.56 -21.88 -32.18
CA THR A 660 6.76 -21.52 -33.59
C THR A 660 5.99 -20.28 -34.05
N ALA A 661 5.04 -19.77 -33.25
CA ALA A 661 4.17 -18.65 -33.61
C ALA A 661 4.30 -17.47 -32.63
N ASP A 662 4.36 -16.25 -33.17
CA ASP A 662 4.58 -14.99 -32.44
C ASP A 662 3.33 -14.46 -31.69
N LYS A 663 2.18 -15.16 -31.74
CA LYS A 663 0.92 -14.73 -31.08
C LYS A 663 0.13 -15.91 -30.51
N ALA A 664 -0.05 -15.93 -29.19
CA ALA A 664 -0.69 -16.99 -28.41
C ALA A 664 -2.22 -17.10 -28.59
N ASN A 665 -2.93 -15.96 -28.66
CA ASN A 665 -4.40 -15.92 -28.56
C ASN A 665 -5.13 -16.55 -29.76
N GLY A 666 -4.50 -16.59 -30.94
CA GLY A 666 -5.05 -17.27 -32.12
C GLY A 666 -4.97 -18.80 -32.07
N ILE A 667 -4.09 -19.36 -31.22
CA ILE A 667 -3.72 -20.79 -31.26
C ILE A 667 -4.73 -21.66 -30.50
N ILE A 668 -5.25 -21.18 -29.37
CA ILE A 668 -6.27 -21.92 -28.61
C ILE A 668 -7.57 -22.04 -29.43
N GLY A 669 -7.98 -20.97 -30.13
CA GLY A 669 -9.12 -20.99 -31.04
C GLY A 669 -8.96 -22.01 -32.19
N MET A 670 -7.74 -22.15 -32.72
CA MET A 670 -7.43 -23.16 -33.75
C MET A 670 -7.55 -24.60 -33.22
N ILE A 671 -7.13 -24.88 -31.98
CA ILE A 671 -7.21 -26.24 -31.40
C ILE A 671 -8.64 -26.61 -31.00
N LEU A 672 -9.42 -25.65 -30.52
CA LEU A 672 -10.84 -25.87 -30.21
C LEU A 672 -11.66 -26.15 -31.48
N SER A 673 -11.27 -25.57 -32.62
CA SER A 673 -11.88 -25.80 -33.94
C SER A 673 -11.61 -27.20 -34.51
N GLU A 674 -10.48 -27.86 -34.21
CA GLU A 674 -10.24 -29.25 -34.66
C GLU A 674 -11.22 -30.27 -34.03
N LYS A 675 -11.90 -29.92 -32.93
CA LYS A 675 -12.81 -30.82 -32.19
C LYS A 675 -14.29 -30.66 -32.54
N HIS A 676 -14.67 -29.52 -33.13
CA HIS A 676 -16.02 -29.22 -33.57
C HIS A 676 -15.90 -28.59 -34.96
N ASP A 677 -16.38 -29.26 -36.03
CA ASP A 677 -16.44 -28.76 -37.42
C ASP A 677 -17.17 -27.40 -37.53
N ILE A 678 -16.52 -26.33 -37.08
CA ILE A 678 -17.05 -24.97 -36.99
C ILE A 678 -15.98 -24.05 -37.57
N SER A 679 -16.30 -23.51 -38.74
CA SER A 679 -15.56 -22.45 -39.41
C SER A 679 -15.60 -21.18 -38.58
N TRP A 680 -14.47 -20.77 -37.99
CA TRP A 680 -14.37 -19.52 -37.24
C TRP A 680 -13.95 -18.37 -38.18
N GLU A 681 -14.83 -17.41 -38.40
CA GLU A 681 -14.46 -16.09 -38.92
C GLU A 681 -13.83 -15.28 -37.78
N ARG A 682 -12.79 -14.53 -38.14
CA ARG A 682 -11.85 -13.82 -37.28
C ARG A 682 -12.52 -12.80 -36.34
N SER A 683 -13.15 -13.24 -35.26
CA SER A 683 -13.54 -12.44 -34.09
C SER A 683 -12.77 -12.91 -32.85
N SER A 684 -12.26 -11.93 -32.11
CA SER A 684 -11.52 -12.06 -30.85
C SER A 684 -12.39 -12.68 -29.76
N GLU A 685 -11.74 -13.35 -28.81
CA GLU A 685 -12.27 -14.03 -27.62
C GLU A 685 -12.81 -15.46 -27.78
N ILE A 686 -12.16 -16.38 -27.07
CA ILE A 686 -12.61 -17.76 -26.88
C ILE A 686 -13.80 -17.70 -25.93
N GLY A 687 -15.01 -17.99 -26.41
CA GLY A 687 -16.18 -18.04 -25.54
C GLY A 687 -16.01 -19.08 -24.42
N LYS A 688 -16.35 -18.71 -23.17
CA LYS A 688 -16.27 -19.59 -21.97
C LYS A 688 -16.87 -20.98 -22.21
N ASP A 689 -17.93 -21.04 -23.01
CA ASP A 689 -18.63 -22.27 -23.42
C ASP A 689 -17.75 -23.32 -24.10
N LEU A 690 -16.72 -22.91 -24.84
CA LEU A 690 -15.80 -23.84 -25.53
C LEU A 690 -14.82 -24.53 -24.57
N LEU A 691 -14.54 -23.91 -23.43
CA LEU A 691 -13.62 -24.45 -22.42
C LEU A 691 -14.31 -25.42 -21.45
N LEU A 692 -15.65 -25.36 -21.34
CA LEU A 692 -16.46 -26.13 -20.40
C LEU A 692 -16.66 -27.60 -20.81
N THR A 693 -15.58 -28.36 -21.01
CA THR A 693 -15.69 -29.81 -21.24
C THR A 693 -16.21 -30.55 -19.99
N GLU A 694 -16.78 -31.75 -20.15
CA GLU A 694 -17.23 -32.60 -19.02
C GLU A 694 -16.16 -32.78 -17.93
N LYS A 695 -14.88 -32.92 -18.34
CA LYS A 695 -13.75 -33.03 -17.42
C LYS A 695 -13.47 -31.72 -16.67
N VAL A 696 -13.55 -30.58 -17.35
CA VAL A 696 -13.37 -29.25 -16.74
C VAL A 696 -14.50 -28.97 -15.76
N CYS A 697 -15.76 -29.28 -16.11
CA CYS A 697 -16.89 -29.19 -15.19
C CYS A 697 -16.68 -30.07 -13.94
N SER A 698 -16.21 -31.30 -14.12
CA SER A 698 -15.86 -32.18 -12.98
C SER A 698 -14.74 -31.62 -12.11
N ALA A 699 -13.75 -30.96 -12.72
CA ALA A 699 -12.67 -30.27 -12.00
C ALA A 699 -13.19 -29.09 -11.17
N LEU A 700 -14.06 -28.25 -11.75
CA LEU A 700 -14.69 -27.13 -11.05
C LEU A 700 -15.49 -27.60 -9.84
N MET A 701 -16.26 -28.69 -9.96
CA MET A 701 -16.98 -29.30 -8.84
C MET A 701 -16.02 -29.74 -7.73
N ALA A 702 -14.93 -30.44 -8.08
CA ALA A 702 -13.94 -30.90 -7.11
C ALA A 702 -13.21 -29.73 -6.41
N LEU A 703 -12.93 -28.65 -7.14
CA LEU A 703 -12.35 -27.43 -6.57
C LEU A 703 -13.32 -26.73 -5.62
N ALA A 704 -14.60 -26.63 -5.99
CA ALA A 704 -15.64 -26.09 -5.11
C ALA A 704 -15.75 -26.88 -3.80
N ASP A 705 -15.74 -28.21 -3.87
CA ASP A 705 -15.78 -29.09 -2.70
C ASP A 705 -14.53 -28.95 -1.82
N THR A 706 -13.36 -28.87 -2.45
CA THR A 706 -12.10 -28.69 -1.71
C THR A 706 -12.05 -27.32 -1.05
N ARG A 707 -12.49 -26.26 -1.74
CA ARG A 707 -12.56 -24.89 -1.22
C ARG A 707 -13.55 -24.79 -0.07
N GLU A 708 -14.72 -25.42 -0.17
CA GLU A 708 -15.72 -25.43 0.90
C GLU A 708 -15.23 -26.19 2.14
N SER A 709 -14.41 -27.23 1.97
CA SER A 709 -13.85 -27.99 3.10
C SER A 709 -12.99 -27.13 4.04
N LEU A 710 -12.49 -25.99 3.57
CA LEU A 710 -11.67 -25.06 4.37
C LEU A 710 -12.46 -24.37 5.48
N TYR A 711 -13.79 -24.26 5.36
CA TYR A 711 -14.65 -23.67 6.40
C TYR A 711 -14.85 -24.61 7.60
N GLY A 712 -14.38 -25.86 7.54
CA GLY A 712 -14.56 -26.86 8.58
C GLY A 712 -15.82 -27.71 8.42
N SER A 713 -16.24 -28.37 9.50
CA SER A 713 -17.29 -29.41 9.45
C SER A 713 -18.73 -28.89 9.46
N ASN A 714 -18.95 -27.61 9.73
CA ASN A 714 -20.29 -27.03 9.79
C ASN A 714 -20.87 -26.89 8.38
N SER A 715 -22.18 -27.16 8.24
CA SER A 715 -22.89 -26.92 6.99
C SER A 715 -23.26 -25.44 6.81
N ILE A 716 -23.56 -25.04 5.57
CA ILE A 716 -24.11 -23.70 5.28
C ILE A 716 -25.40 -23.42 6.09
N ASN A 717 -26.24 -24.44 6.31
CA ASN A 717 -27.47 -24.31 7.08
C ASN A 717 -27.18 -24.02 8.56
N ASP A 718 -26.13 -24.62 9.12
CA ASP A 718 -25.70 -24.35 10.50
C ASP A 718 -25.22 -22.90 10.63
N ASP A 719 -24.44 -22.41 9.67
CA ASP A 719 -23.94 -21.04 9.64
C ASP A 719 -25.10 -20.04 9.48
N MET A 720 -26.08 -20.33 8.61
CA MET A 720 -27.29 -19.50 8.43
C MET A 720 -28.18 -19.48 9.70
N GLU A 721 -28.33 -20.61 10.37
CA GLU A 721 -29.11 -20.67 11.62
C GLU A 721 -28.38 -19.95 12.75
N ALA A 722 -27.05 -20.10 12.84
CA ALA A 722 -26.21 -19.33 13.76
C ALA A 722 -26.32 -17.82 13.49
N GLN A 723 -26.31 -17.40 12.22
CA GLN A 723 -26.44 -15.99 11.84
C GLN A 723 -27.81 -15.42 12.24
N LYS A 724 -28.90 -16.19 12.08
CA LYS A 724 -30.25 -15.79 12.51
C LYS A 724 -30.38 -15.70 14.03
N ARG A 725 -29.70 -16.59 14.77
CA ARG A 725 -29.66 -16.58 16.24
C ARG A 725 -28.78 -15.43 16.77
N CYS A 726 -27.73 -15.09 16.03
CA CYS A 726 -26.81 -14.01 16.34
C CYS A 726 -27.48 -12.65 16.09
N GLY A 727 -27.71 -11.87 17.13
CA GLY A 727 -28.10 -10.47 16.97
C GLY A 727 -26.93 -9.62 16.49
N ILE A 728 -27.22 -8.45 15.89
CA ILE A 728 -26.22 -7.43 15.49
C ILE A 728 -25.33 -7.00 16.68
N LYS A 729 -25.75 -7.26 17.93
CA LYS A 729 -24.96 -7.00 19.14
C LYS A 729 -23.62 -7.74 19.17
N GLU A 730 -23.52 -8.91 18.53
CA GLU A 730 -22.28 -9.67 18.38
C GLU A 730 -21.68 -9.43 16.98
N ARG A 731 -21.34 -8.17 16.68
CA ARG A 731 -20.93 -7.71 15.33
C ARG A 731 -19.88 -8.59 14.66
N LYS A 732 -18.83 -8.99 15.39
CA LYS A 732 -17.74 -9.82 14.85
C LYS A 732 -18.27 -11.17 14.36
N LEU A 733 -19.07 -11.84 15.19
CA LEU A 733 -19.67 -13.13 14.84
C LEU A 733 -20.67 -12.98 13.69
N TYR A 734 -21.54 -11.97 13.76
CA TYR A 734 -22.55 -11.72 12.73
C TYR A 734 -21.94 -11.53 11.34
N HIS A 735 -20.95 -10.63 11.21
CA HIS A 735 -20.32 -10.34 9.93
C HIS A 735 -19.41 -11.47 9.44
N SER A 736 -18.78 -12.22 10.36
CA SER A 736 -18.00 -13.41 9.97
C SER A 736 -18.90 -14.53 9.42
N LEU A 737 -20.06 -14.75 10.05
CA LEU A 737 -21.06 -15.70 9.55
C LEU A 737 -21.67 -15.22 8.22
N ALA A 738 -21.94 -13.92 8.08
CA ALA A 738 -22.43 -13.34 6.83
C ALA A 738 -21.46 -13.60 5.67
N LEU A 739 -20.17 -13.34 5.87
CA LEU A 739 -19.13 -13.61 4.88
C LEU A 739 -19.08 -15.10 4.53
N ARG A 740 -19.01 -15.98 5.53
CA ARG A 740 -18.97 -17.45 5.32
C ARG A 740 -20.18 -17.97 4.56
N VAL A 741 -21.38 -17.49 4.90
CA VAL A 741 -22.62 -17.86 4.19
C VAL A 741 -22.57 -17.37 2.74
N SER A 742 -22.11 -16.13 2.52
CA SER A 742 -22.04 -15.56 1.18
C SER A 742 -21.06 -16.31 0.28
N GLU A 743 -19.83 -16.52 0.73
CA GLU A 743 -18.81 -17.27 -0.02
C GLU A 743 -19.28 -18.71 -0.35
N ARG A 744 -19.92 -19.41 0.61
CA ARG A 744 -20.48 -20.75 0.36
C ARG A 744 -21.62 -20.76 -0.64
N ARG A 745 -22.48 -19.73 -0.67
CA ARG A 745 -23.52 -19.59 -1.71
C ARG A 745 -22.89 -19.43 -3.09
N ILE A 746 -21.80 -18.69 -3.20
CA ILE A 746 -21.04 -18.56 -4.45
C ILE A 746 -20.51 -19.93 -4.89
N LEU A 747 -19.97 -20.74 -3.96
CA LEU A 747 -19.53 -22.10 -4.27
C LEU A 747 -20.69 -23.03 -4.70
N GLU A 748 -21.88 -22.89 -4.11
CA GLU A 748 -23.08 -23.60 -4.58
C GLU A 748 -23.49 -23.17 -6.00
N LYS A 749 -23.40 -21.88 -6.31
CA LYS A 749 -23.64 -21.36 -7.67
C LYS A 749 -22.57 -21.85 -8.65
N LEU A 750 -21.30 -21.91 -8.26
CA LEU A 750 -20.22 -22.50 -9.08
C LEU A 750 -20.50 -23.96 -9.43
N ARG A 751 -21.02 -24.73 -8.48
CA ARG A 751 -21.45 -26.11 -8.76
C ARG A 751 -22.61 -26.17 -9.76
N THR A 752 -23.54 -25.23 -9.64
CA THR A 752 -24.66 -25.09 -10.57
C THR A 752 -24.16 -24.74 -11.98
N TYR A 753 -23.23 -23.79 -12.08
CA TYR A 753 -22.54 -23.41 -13.31
C TYR A 753 -21.85 -24.61 -13.98
N ALA A 754 -21.04 -25.36 -13.22
CA ALA A 754 -20.37 -26.57 -13.71
C ALA A 754 -21.38 -27.66 -14.14
N THR A 755 -22.46 -27.85 -13.39
CA THR A 755 -23.52 -28.81 -13.74
C THR A 755 -24.26 -28.41 -15.01
N ALA A 756 -24.53 -27.12 -15.21
CA ALA A 756 -25.16 -26.60 -16.42
C ALA A 756 -24.24 -26.77 -17.64
N GLY A 757 -22.94 -26.51 -17.49
CA GLY A 757 -21.94 -26.78 -18.53
C GLY A 757 -21.85 -28.26 -18.88
N ALA A 758 -21.84 -29.16 -17.90
CA ALA A 758 -21.80 -30.60 -18.13
C ALA A 758 -23.02 -31.14 -18.90
N LYS A 759 -24.21 -30.55 -18.71
CA LYS A 759 -25.44 -30.93 -19.45
C LYS A 759 -25.40 -30.63 -20.95
N LYS A 760 -24.39 -29.89 -21.43
CA LYS A 760 -24.20 -29.60 -22.85
C LYS A 760 -23.57 -30.78 -23.63
N PHE A 761 -23.14 -31.85 -22.95
CA PHE A 761 -22.42 -33.00 -23.53
C PHE A 761 -23.18 -34.33 -23.40
#